data_AF-A0A942ZDN2-F1
#
_entry.id   AF-A0A942ZDN2-F1
#
_cell.length_a   1.000
_cell.length_b   1.000
_cell.length_c   1.000
_cell.angle_alpha   90.00
_cell.angle_beta   90.00
_cell.angle_gamma   90.00
#
_symmetry.space_group_name_H-M   'P 1'
#
loop_
_entity.id
_entity.type
_entity.pdbx_description
1 polymer ?
#
loop_
_entity_poly.entity_id
_entity_poly.type
_entity_poly.pdbx_seq_one_letter_code
_entity_poly.pdbx_strand_id
1 'polypeptide(L)'
;MSKKLEFINIENKDFINQYFYRYKILENEFENFKNILINYIKDMNKRKNENEDSLVANCLSPFFKKLNFETHVKYKMKGKSEIDLAILKDSDIQVIIEAKKPNDKDFFYAENPNCKALHEAILYYFRIREESNSSIKYIILTDFYKFYIFEAKEFENGFYKNKDFEKLYKSFTNKNSIFDGRTEEFYLEAKKILDLKNFALKGAFIDLNEIIKTDAEYDFKSLKPYFKIFNRDFLLQEFNPNDANQLNKGFYDELLYLLGLCEKVINGKTLIAPSKNSIDKEGTLYYNILQHLPEYKRDKKENSENEIDENALEILIIWINRILFLKLLESSLINFNDDKNLAFLNIDKIQNYNKLNELFFKILAKKPNDNDRKQNNIKDLAYLPYLNSSLFTRSNKEIIEISQLSNLQLEYFKNTQIKDKSGKTKKGKEDWLKMIFEFLNSFDFGANYDNENLLAQKDLINSSVLGLVFEKLNGYKEGSFYTPSFITSYMCKESLDRIVLQKFSENGLNAENLDILQKQILVNVNADFNFRDKAINILEEIRICDPAVGSGHFLVSALNEMIYIYYKLGLINISVSDLKIENDEILIKDREGGNFEYKRPKSQNDNHKIQMEIFNLKKSIIENNLFGVDINSNSCEITKLRLWIELLKNSYYLSFDSENYHNLQTLPNIDINIKCGNSLISNIDFGISKDNFLSNLKSRIDKADMFERETLKKEFDDIKKELPQRFENAKVQAKIYKNANDKTEAKKSKDIYEESILYLIKLFKRTCNEYINFYQGLHDFFYNYGYININNISNEQIKSKLKNYIEYFKFHEFVSLRKLLNGVLNSPKFWIMKAILRDLI
;
A
#
# COMPACT_ATOMS: atom_id res chain seq x y z
N MET A 1 42.74 -13.40 -1.33
CA MET A 1 42.05 -12.23 -0.78
C MET A 1 42.07 -12.35 0.73
N SER A 2 42.71 -11.41 1.42
CA SER A 2 42.76 -11.39 2.89
C SER A 2 41.33 -11.25 3.43
N LYS A 3 40.89 -12.22 4.22
CA LYS A 3 39.67 -12.10 5.02
C LYS A 3 39.90 -10.97 6.03
N LYS A 4 39.01 -9.97 6.07
CA LYS A 4 39.10 -8.80 6.96
C LYS A 4 37.69 -8.39 7.37
N LEU A 5 37.53 -7.86 8.58
CA LEU A 5 36.33 -7.11 8.98
C LEU A 5 36.16 -5.88 8.06
N GLU A 6 34.96 -5.69 7.53
CA GLU A 6 34.58 -4.57 6.68
C GLU A 6 33.43 -3.77 7.32
N PHE A 7 33.53 -2.44 7.26
CA PHE A 7 32.41 -1.55 7.58
C PHE A 7 31.64 -1.23 6.30
N ILE A 8 30.33 -1.47 6.32
CA ILE A 8 29.43 -1.12 5.22
C ILE A 8 28.61 0.08 5.67
N ASN A 9 28.91 1.25 5.10
CA ASN A 9 28.18 2.47 5.37
C ASN A 9 26.79 2.42 4.70
N ILE A 10 25.73 2.58 5.50
CA ILE A 10 24.37 2.79 5.01
C ILE A 10 24.13 4.30 4.97
N GLU A 11 23.65 4.82 3.84
CA GLU A 11 23.31 6.24 3.74
C GLU A 11 22.29 6.64 4.83
N ASN A 12 22.47 7.83 5.42
CA ASN A 12 21.66 8.25 6.57
C ASN A 12 20.14 8.24 6.28
N LYS A 13 19.73 8.57 5.06
CA LYS A 13 18.31 8.50 4.64
C LYS A 13 17.74 7.07 4.59
N ASP A 14 18.60 6.06 4.45
CA ASP A 14 18.23 4.64 4.35
C ASP A 14 18.41 3.89 5.66
N PHE A 15 19.27 4.42 6.54
CA PHE A 15 19.42 3.94 7.91
C PHE A 15 18.28 4.42 8.81
N ILE A 16 17.79 5.64 8.59
CA ILE A 16 16.67 6.23 9.33
C ILE A 16 15.35 5.78 8.72
N ASN A 17 14.34 5.52 9.57
CA ASN A 17 12.98 5.24 9.10
C ASN A 17 12.49 6.34 8.13
N GLN A 18 12.05 5.96 6.94
CA GLN A 18 11.70 6.89 5.85
C GLN A 18 10.58 7.87 6.23
N TYR A 19 9.60 7.42 7.02
CA TYR A 19 8.55 8.28 7.55
C TYR A 19 9.11 9.31 8.51
N PHE A 20 9.95 8.88 9.45
CA PHE A 20 10.61 9.80 10.37
C PHE A 20 11.51 10.80 9.63
N TYR A 21 12.26 10.36 8.62
CA TYR A 21 13.14 11.22 7.84
C TYR A 21 12.38 12.33 7.08
N ARG A 22 11.16 12.02 6.62
CA ARG A 22 10.26 12.96 5.95
C ARG A 22 9.40 13.78 6.91
N TYR A 23 9.25 13.33 8.15
CA TYR A 23 8.45 14.01 9.15
C TYR A 23 8.94 15.46 9.31
N LYS A 24 8.00 16.40 9.27
CA LYS A 24 8.29 17.82 9.28
C LYS A 24 8.99 18.22 10.57
N ILE A 25 10.10 18.94 10.43
CA ILE A 25 10.84 19.51 11.55
C ILE A 25 10.26 20.89 11.86
N LEU A 26 9.93 21.15 13.12
CA LEU A 26 9.46 22.46 13.57
C LEU A 26 10.62 23.46 13.63
N GLU A 27 10.35 24.71 13.27
CA GLU A 27 11.38 25.75 13.19
C GLU A 27 12.09 25.98 14.52
N ASN A 28 11.32 26.08 15.62
CA ASN A 28 11.89 26.24 16.95
C ASN A 28 12.76 25.04 17.38
N GLU A 29 12.39 23.82 16.99
CA GLU A 29 13.18 22.61 17.31
C GLU A 29 14.49 22.59 16.53
N PHE A 30 14.42 22.93 15.23
CA PHE A 30 15.59 22.99 14.37
C PHE A 30 16.59 24.06 14.83
N GLU A 31 16.11 25.28 15.11
CA GLU A 31 16.98 26.37 15.59
C GLU A 31 17.56 26.06 16.97
N ASN A 32 16.81 25.40 17.86
CA ASN A 32 17.34 24.94 19.13
C ASN A 32 18.46 23.89 18.93
N PHE A 33 18.23 22.88 18.09
CA PHE A 33 19.24 21.87 17.76
C PHE A 33 20.51 22.50 17.18
N LYS A 34 20.36 23.41 16.21
CA LYS A 34 21.45 24.14 15.58
C LYS A 34 22.31 24.87 16.61
N ASN A 35 21.68 25.59 17.53
CA ASN A 35 22.38 26.28 18.61
C ASN A 35 23.11 25.31 19.56
N ILE A 36 22.49 24.17 19.89
CA ILE A 36 23.12 23.12 20.72
C ILE A 36 24.34 22.53 20.01
N LEU A 37 24.24 22.23 18.72
CA LEU A 37 25.33 21.66 17.93
C LEU A 37 26.51 22.63 17.77
N ILE A 38 26.23 23.90 17.45
CA ILE A 38 27.27 24.94 17.36
C ILE A 38 28.03 25.08 18.69
N ASN A 39 27.30 25.07 19.81
CA ASN A 39 27.91 25.15 21.13
C ASN A 39 28.74 23.91 21.46
N TYR A 40 28.27 22.71 21.09
CA TYR A 40 29.04 21.47 21.25
C TYR A 40 30.38 21.54 20.49
N ILE A 41 30.36 21.97 19.23
CA ILE A 41 31.58 22.12 18.42
C ILE A 41 32.54 23.15 19.04
N LYS A 42 32.03 24.26 19.58
CA LYS A 42 32.84 25.28 20.28
C LYS A 42 33.48 24.71 21.55
N ASP A 43 32.71 24.00 22.36
CA ASP A 43 33.18 23.39 23.60
C ASP A 43 34.26 22.33 23.31
N MET A 44 34.04 21.48 22.30
CA MET A 44 35.03 20.49 21.85
C MET A 44 36.33 21.13 21.40
N ASN A 45 36.28 22.22 20.62
CA ASN A 45 37.47 22.94 20.17
C ASN A 45 38.24 23.58 21.33
N LYS A 46 37.53 24.15 22.32
CA LYS A 46 38.13 24.76 23.52
C LYS A 46 38.82 23.72 24.41
N ARG A 47 38.27 22.51 24.48
CA ARG A 47 38.69 21.45 25.40
C ARG A 47 39.51 20.33 24.75
N LYS A 48 39.92 20.46 23.49
CA LYS A 48 40.60 19.42 22.69
C LYS A 48 41.82 18.74 23.36
N ASN A 49 42.47 19.42 24.30
CA ASN A 49 43.65 18.90 25.02
C ASN A 49 43.28 18.12 26.31
N GLU A 50 42.03 18.15 26.75
CA GLU A 50 41.55 17.39 27.91
C GLU A 50 41.61 15.88 27.65
N ASN A 51 41.57 15.07 28.71
CA ASN A 51 41.51 13.61 28.59
C ASN A 51 40.11 13.14 28.15
N GLU A 52 40.03 11.89 27.70
CA GLU A 52 38.80 11.27 27.15
C GLU A 52 37.63 11.35 28.12
N ASP A 53 37.83 10.93 29.36
CA ASP A 53 36.84 11.02 30.45
C ASP A 53 36.27 12.44 30.61
N SER A 54 37.13 13.45 30.55
CA SER A 54 36.74 14.85 30.69
C SER A 54 35.95 15.33 29.47
N LEU A 55 36.33 14.92 28.26
CA LEU A 55 35.58 15.25 27.04
C LEU A 55 34.19 14.60 27.04
N VAL A 56 34.08 13.36 27.50
CA VAL A 56 32.79 12.68 27.67
C VAL A 56 31.92 13.40 28.70
N ALA A 57 32.47 13.71 29.87
CA ALA A 57 31.72 14.35 30.96
C ALA A 57 31.34 15.81 30.68
N ASN A 58 32.21 16.57 30.01
CA ASN A 58 32.08 18.02 29.85
C ASN A 58 31.58 18.46 28.47
N CYS A 59 31.61 17.58 27.46
CA CYS A 59 31.13 17.91 26.10
C CYS A 59 30.04 16.95 25.64
N LEU A 60 30.33 15.64 25.57
CA LEU A 60 29.42 14.66 24.96
C LEU A 60 28.14 14.44 25.77
N SER A 61 28.25 14.21 27.08
CA SER A 61 27.08 14.08 27.97
C SER A 61 26.23 15.37 27.99
N PRO A 62 26.80 16.58 28.15
CA PRO A 62 26.03 17.82 28.05
C PRO A 62 25.33 18.04 26.72
N PHE A 63 25.91 17.62 25.59
CA PHE A 63 25.27 17.69 24.28
C PHE A 63 23.97 16.87 24.25
N PHE A 64 24.04 15.59 24.61
CA PHE A 64 22.86 14.73 24.67
C PHE A 64 21.85 15.19 25.74
N LYS A 65 22.30 15.64 26.91
CA LYS A 65 21.38 16.21 27.94
C LYS A 65 20.61 17.42 27.43
N LYS A 66 21.24 18.33 26.69
CA LYS A 66 20.57 19.48 26.06
C LYS A 66 19.58 19.08 24.98
N LEU A 67 19.76 17.90 24.38
CA LEU A 67 18.81 17.26 23.46
C LEU A 67 17.75 16.40 24.18
N ASN A 68 17.57 16.58 25.49
CA ASN A 68 16.59 15.90 26.34
C ASN A 68 16.81 14.38 26.46
N PHE A 69 18.06 13.93 26.42
CA PHE A 69 18.42 12.56 26.80
C PHE A 69 18.81 12.46 28.27
N GLU A 70 18.42 11.36 28.90
CA GLU A 70 19.01 10.94 30.17
C GLU A 70 20.33 10.24 29.86
N THR A 71 21.43 10.68 30.48
CA THR A 71 22.76 10.12 30.22
C THR A 71 23.51 9.83 31.49
N HIS A 72 24.28 8.74 31.50
CA HIS A 72 25.17 8.37 32.59
C HIS A 72 26.60 8.18 32.09
N VAL A 73 27.52 8.98 32.61
CA VAL A 73 28.96 8.90 32.30
C VAL A 73 29.59 7.79 33.14
N LYS A 74 30.51 7.01 32.58
CA LYS A 74 31.16 5.87 33.27
C LYS A 74 30.15 4.94 33.92
N TYR A 75 29.20 4.44 33.12
CA TYR A 75 28.17 3.55 33.62
C TYR A 75 28.81 2.22 34.05
N LYS A 76 28.65 1.87 35.33
CA LYS A 76 29.21 0.65 35.92
C LYS A 76 28.31 -0.54 35.66
N MET A 77 28.87 -1.57 35.06
CA MET A 77 28.19 -2.85 34.77
C MET A 77 28.58 -3.91 35.79
N LYS A 78 27.90 -5.07 35.84
CA LYS A 78 28.44 -6.22 36.58
C LYS A 78 29.76 -6.68 35.92
N GLY A 79 30.89 -6.32 36.56
CA GLY A 79 32.24 -6.60 36.08
C GLY A 79 33.20 -5.42 36.35
N LYS A 80 34.44 -5.49 35.79
CA LYS A 80 35.48 -4.45 35.95
C LYS A 80 35.57 -3.44 34.78
N SER A 81 34.53 -3.31 33.95
CA SER A 81 34.54 -2.31 32.85
C SER A 81 33.36 -1.34 32.99
N GLU A 82 33.59 -0.12 32.53
CA GLU A 82 32.65 1.00 32.58
C GLU A 82 32.36 1.44 31.15
N ILE A 83 31.11 1.74 30.82
CA ILE A 83 30.75 2.32 29.52
C ILE A 83 31.01 3.83 29.61
N ASP A 84 31.73 4.39 28.64
CA ASP A 84 32.09 5.83 28.64
C ASP A 84 30.85 6.71 28.82
N LEU A 85 29.82 6.49 27.99
CA LEU A 85 28.53 7.16 28.09
C LEU A 85 27.39 6.22 27.74
N ALA A 86 26.41 6.10 28.63
CA ALA A 86 25.15 5.41 28.37
C ALA A 86 24.01 6.41 28.24
N ILE A 87 23.13 6.22 27.25
CA ILE A 87 21.82 6.89 27.20
C ILE A 87 20.77 5.94 27.77
N LEU A 88 19.96 6.45 28.69
CA LEU A 88 18.97 5.68 29.43
C LEU A 88 17.55 6.09 29.09
N LYS A 89 16.63 5.15 29.31
CA LYS A 89 15.20 5.37 29.36
C LYS A 89 14.62 4.42 30.40
N ASP A 90 13.82 4.96 31.32
CA ASP A 90 13.19 4.19 32.40
C ASP A 90 14.22 3.37 33.21
N SER A 91 15.42 3.92 33.43
CA SER A 91 16.60 3.28 34.04
C SER A 91 17.30 2.18 33.23
N ASP A 92 16.79 1.81 32.07
CA ASP A 92 17.42 0.84 31.18
C ASP A 92 18.33 1.52 30.14
N ILE A 93 19.49 0.92 29.87
CA ILE A 93 20.41 1.37 28.81
C ILE A 93 19.77 1.15 27.43
N GLN A 94 19.58 2.23 26.68
CA GLN A 94 19.08 2.21 25.31
C GLN A 94 20.21 2.41 24.28
N VAL A 95 21.21 3.22 24.59
CA VAL A 95 22.35 3.47 23.68
C VAL A 95 23.66 3.35 24.44
N ILE A 96 24.58 2.58 23.88
CA ILE A 96 25.96 2.44 24.34
C ILE A 96 26.81 3.39 23.50
N ILE A 97 27.60 4.25 24.13
CA ILE A 97 28.53 5.14 23.44
C ILE A 97 29.93 4.89 23.97
N GLU A 98 30.82 4.44 23.09
CA GLU A 98 32.25 4.30 23.35
C GLU A 98 32.99 5.41 22.61
N ALA A 99 33.81 6.16 23.35
CA ALA A 99 34.53 7.30 22.81
C ALA A 99 36.03 7.03 22.77
N LYS A 100 36.71 7.52 21.73
CA LYS A 100 38.17 7.60 21.71
C LYS A 100 38.60 9.00 21.28
N LYS A 101 39.82 9.43 21.58
CA LYS A 101 40.26 10.76 21.10
C LYS A 101 40.38 10.80 19.56
N PRO A 102 40.25 12.00 18.95
CA PRO A 102 40.55 12.18 17.53
C PRO A 102 41.96 11.68 17.18
N ASN A 103 42.08 10.96 16.07
CA ASN A 103 43.31 10.32 15.57
C ASN A 103 43.90 9.23 16.48
N ASP A 104 43.12 8.71 17.43
CA ASP A 104 43.53 7.55 18.21
C ASP A 104 43.56 6.28 17.32
N LYS A 105 44.64 5.50 17.41
CA LYS A 105 44.78 4.22 16.70
C LYS A 105 43.77 3.17 17.16
N ASP A 106 43.24 3.32 18.37
CA ASP A 106 42.29 2.43 19.00
C ASP A 106 40.83 2.80 18.63
N PHE A 107 40.61 3.92 17.93
CA PHE A 107 39.31 4.35 17.43
C PHE A 107 38.87 3.57 16.17
N PHE A 108 37.56 3.50 15.96
CA PHE A 108 36.96 2.85 14.80
C PHE A 108 37.02 3.74 13.57
N TYR A 109 37.74 3.29 12.54
CA TYR A 109 37.77 3.92 11.22
C TYR A 109 37.30 2.91 10.17
N ALA A 110 36.57 3.36 9.14
CA ALA A 110 36.09 2.50 8.07
C ALA A 110 37.22 1.70 7.38
N GLU A 111 38.41 2.29 7.25
CA GLU A 111 39.60 1.66 6.66
C GLU A 111 40.25 0.63 7.59
N ASN A 112 40.05 0.80 8.90
CA ASN A 112 40.58 -0.06 9.95
C ASN A 112 39.57 -0.34 11.07
N PRO A 113 38.51 -1.12 10.78
CA PRO A 113 37.39 -1.31 11.70
C PRO A 113 37.72 -2.28 12.87
N ASN A 114 38.78 -3.07 12.76
CA ASN A 114 39.21 -3.98 13.84
C ASN A 114 40.08 -3.22 14.86
N CYS A 115 39.42 -2.50 15.76
CA CYS A 115 40.03 -1.63 16.76
C CYS A 115 39.57 -1.95 18.19
N LYS A 116 40.26 -1.38 19.18
CA LYS A 116 39.96 -1.63 20.59
C LYS A 116 38.57 -1.13 21.00
N ALA A 117 38.15 0.04 20.49
CA ALA A 117 36.81 0.58 20.78
C ALA A 117 35.69 -0.38 20.36
N LEU A 118 35.85 -1.10 19.25
CA LEU A 118 34.89 -2.13 18.84
C LEU A 118 34.92 -3.33 19.81
N HIS A 119 36.09 -3.77 20.26
CA HIS A 119 36.20 -4.89 21.20
C HIS A 119 35.58 -4.55 22.57
N GLU A 120 35.76 -3.31 23.02
CA GLU A 120 35.12 -2.74 24.22
C GLU A 120 33.60 -2.75 24.07
N ALA A 121 33.07 -2.23 22.96
CA ALA A 121 31.65 -2.22 22.68
C ALA A 121 31.03 -3.63 22.58
N ILE A 122 31.74 -4.60 21.97
CA ILE A 122 31.31 -6.02 21.94
C ILE A 122 31.18 -6.56 23.36
N LEU A 123 32.19 -6.33 24.21
CA LEU A 123 32.18 -6.81 25.59
C LEU A 123 31.02 -6.18 26.40
N TYR A 124 30.77 -4.88 26.24
CA TYR A 124 29.65 -4.20 26.89
C TYR A 124 28.32 -4.79 26.45
N TYR A 125 28.14 -5.01 25.14
CA TYR A 125 26.92 -5.61 24.62
C TYR A 125 26.63 -6.96 25.28
N PHE A 126 27.61 -7.87 25.32
CA PHE A 126 27.46 -9.17 25.98
C PHE A 126 27.04 -9.04 27.46
N ARG A 127 27.69 -8.15 28.23
CA ARG A 127 27.36 -7.98 29.65
C ARG A 127 25.94 -7.45 29.87
N ILE A 128 25.47 -6.51 29.07
CA ILE A 128 24.09 -6.00 29.17
C ILE A 128 23.08 -7.10 28.84
N ARG A 129 23.36 -7.91 27.81
CA ARG A 129 22.49 -9.03 27.42
C ARG A 129 22.40 -10.10 28.51
N GLU A 130 23.49 -10.41 29.21
CA GLU A 130 23.49 -11.34 30.36
C GLU A 130 22.71 -10.80 31.58
N GLU A 131 22.64 -9.47 31.74
CA GLU A 131 21.76 -8.82 32.73
C GLU A 131 20.28 -8.84 32.32
N SER A 132 19.95 -9.54 31.23
CA SER A 132 18.61 -9.66 30.65
C SER A 132 18.01 -8.35 30.12
N ASN A 133 18.82 -7.31 29.94
CA ASN A 133 18.37 -6.12 29.24
C ASN A 133 18.37 -6.40 27.71
N SER A 134 17.19 -6.29 27.11
CA SER A 134 16.95 -6.47 25.66
C SER A 134 16.52 -5.18 24.97
N SER A 135 16.61 -4.06 25.68
CA SER A 135 16.10 -2.76 25.25
C SER A 135 17.10 -1.92 24.46
N ILE A 136 18.38 -2.33 24.38
CA ILE A 136 19.41 -1.61 23.61
C ILE A 136 18.93 -1.42 22.16
N LYS A 137 19.02 -0.17 21.69
CA LYS A 137 18.63 0.27 20.36
C LYS A 137 19.85 0.43 19.46
N TYR A 138 20.87 1.14 19.95
CA TYR A 138 22.06 1.46 19.18
C TYR A 138 23.36 1.35 19.98
N ILE A 139 24.45 1.13 19.24
CA ILE A 139 25.83 1.24 19.71
C ILE A 139 26.50 2.32 18.87
N ILE A 140 27.13 3.29 19.52
CA ILE A 140 27.81 4.42 18.87
C ILE A 140 29.29 4.38 19.22
N LEU A 141 30.14 4.40 18.21
CA LEU A 141 31.58 4.61 18.35
C LEU A 141 31.90 6.02 17.87
N THR A 142 32.49 6.86 18.73
CA THR A 142 32.77 8.26 18.36
C THR A 142 34.17 8.76 18.73
N ASP A 143 34.72 9.62 17.87
CA ASP A 143 35.90 10.45 18.21
C ASP A 143 35.52 11.88 18.59
N PHE A 144 34.27 12.07 19.02
CA PHE A 144 33.60 13.34 19.29
C PHE A 144 33.27 14.18 18.04
N TYR A 145 33.79 13.85 16.86
CA TYR A 145 33.42 14.50 15.61
C TYR A 145 32.82 13.51 14.60
N LYS A 146 33.38 12.31 14.54
CA LYS A 146 32.92 11.18 13.75
C LYS A 146 32.05 10.28 14.62
N PHE A 147 30.90 9.87 14.10
CA PHE A 147 29.94 9.01 14.78
C PHE A 147 29.62 7.82 13.87
N TYR A 148 30.01 6.63 14.30
CA TYR A 148 29.60 5.37 13.68
C TYR A 148 28.48 4.76 14.51
N ILE A 149 27.32 4.55 13.90
CA ILE A 149 26.08 4.20 14.60
C ILE A 149 25.60 2.85 14.08
N PHE A 150 25.47 1.89 14.99
CA PHE A 150 25.08 0.51 14.69
C PHE A 150 23.78 0.18 15.40
N GLU A 151 22.82 -0.41 14.69
CA GLU A 151 21.63 -0.99 15.34
C GLU A 151 22.05 -2.17 16.22
N ALA A 152 21.39 -2.33 17.37
CA ALA A 152 21.67 -3.42 18.30
C ALA A 152 21.57 -4.81 17.66
N LYS A 153 20.73 -4.97 16.64
CA LYS A 153 20.56 -6.22 15.89
C LYS A 153 21.84 -6.65 15.15
N GLU A 154 22.66 -5.69 14.72
CA GLU A 154 23.94 -5.98 14.06
C GLU A 154 24.93 -6.59 15.06
N PHE A 155 24.93 -6.10 16.31
CA PHE A 155 25.73 -6.69 17.39
C PHE A 155 25.16 -8.04 17.86
N GLU A 156 23.83 -8.17 17.95
CA GLU A 156 23.16 -9.43 18.29
C GLU A 156 23.51 -10.55 17.30
N ASN A 157 23.41 -10.27 16.00
CA ASN A 157 23.64 -11.26 14.95
C ASN A 157 25.13 -11.47 14.66
N GLY A 158 25.92 -10.39 14.63
CA GLY A 158 27.34 -10.41 14.31
C GLY A 158 28.21 -10.99 15.41
N PHE A 159 27.85 -10.76 16.68
CA PHE A 159 28.69 -11.11 17.83
C PHE A 159 27.96 -11.98 18.85
N TYR A 160 26.82 -11.56 19.39
CA TYR A 160 26.18 -12.29 20.50
C TYR A 160 25.76 -13.72 20.15
N LYS A 161 25.11 -13.91 18.99
CA LYS A 161 24.71 -15.23 18.46
C LYS A 161 25.84 -15.96 17.74
N ASN A 162 26.99 -15.31 17.55
CA ASN A 162 28.12 -15.92 16.87
C ASN A 162 28.83 -16.91 17.81
N LYS A 163 28.95 -18.16 17.38
CA LYS A 163 29.50 -19.25 18.22
C LYS A 163 30.94 -19.00 18.69
N ASP A 164 31.75 -18.26 17.95
CA ASP A 164 33.14 -17.98 18.37
C ASP A 164 33.17 -16.94 19.48
N PHE A 165 32.40 -15.87 19.34
CA PHE A 165 32.26 -14.83 20.35
C PHE A 165 31.52 -15.34 21.60
N GLU A 166 30.51 -16.18 21.44
CA GLU A 166 29.83 -16.86 22.55
C GLU A 166 30.82 -17.71 23.36
N LYS A 167 31.67 -18.50 22.69
CA LYS A 167 32.72 -19.29 23.34
C LYS A 167 33.76 -18.41 24.02
N LEU A 168 34.20 -17.34 23.34
CA LEU A 168 35.13 -16.37 23.91
C LEU A 168 34.59 -15.77 25.20
N TYR A 169 33.34 -15.31 25.19
CA TYR A 169 32.71 -14.71 26.35
C TYR A 169 32.48 -15.72 27.50
N LYS A 170 32.08 -16.96 27.21
CA LYS A 170 31.99 -18.04 28.21
C LYS A 170 33.36 -18.35 28.84
N SER A 171 34.41 -18.43 28.04
CA SER A 171 35.77 -18.63 28.55
C SER A 171 36.25 -17.41 29.35
N PHE A 172 35.87 -16.19 28.96
CA PHE A 172 36.23 -14.96 29.67
C PHE A 172 35.58 -14.88 31.07
N THR A 173 34.32 -15.31 31.18
CA THR A 173 33.54 -15.29 32.43
C THR A 173 33.80 -16.49 33.34
N ASN A 174 34.38 -17.57 32.82
CA ASN A 174 34.73 -18.76 33.60
C ASN A 174 35.97 -18.51 34.49
N LYS A 175 35.80 -18.60 35.81
CA LYS A 175 36.87 -18.44 36.81
C LYS A 175 38.00 -19.47 36.72
N ASN A 176 37.75 -20.61 36.07
CA ASN A 176 38.75 -21.68 35.88
C ASN A 176 39.45 -21.58 34.50
N SER A 177 39.20 -20.52 33.73
CA SER A 177 39.81 -20.27 32.44
C SER A 177 41.12 -19.50 32.57
N ILE A 178 41.99 -19.64 31.56
CA ILE A 178 43.26 -18.88 31.44
C ILE A 178 43.01 -17.36 31.38
N PHE A 179 41.81 -16.93 30.97
CA PHE A 179 41.44 -15.52 30.89
C PHE A 179 41.20 -14.87 32.27
N ASP A 180 40.66 -15.61 33.24
CA ASP A 180 40.32 -15.13 34.59
C ASP A 180 39.67 -13.73 34.64
N GLY A 181 38.74 -13.45 33.72
CA GLY A 181 38.05 -12.16 33.64
C GLY A 181 38.90 -10.95 33.24
N ARG A 182 40.12 -11.13 32.73
CA ARG A 182 40.99 -10.04 32.24
C ARG A 182 40.51 -9.52 30.89
N THR A 183 40.16 -8.24 30.84
CA THR A 183 39.58 -7.59 29.65
C THR A 183 40.56 -7.53 28.48
N GLU A 184 41.86 -7.32 28.75
CA GLU A 184 42.91 -7.29 27.72
C GLU A 184 42.97 -8.59 26.90
N GLU A 185 42.84 -9.75 27.56
CA GLU A 185 42.82 -11.04 26.89
C GLU A 185 41.57 -11.23 26.03
N PHE A 186 40.41 -10.74 26.49
CA PHE A 186 39.19 -10.75 25.69
C PHE A 186 39.37 -9.92 24.41
N TYR A 187 39.97 -8.73 24.50
CA TYR A 187 40.20 -7.86 23.34
C TYR A 187 41.18 -8.50 22.35
N LEU A 188 42.26 -9.13 22.83
CA LEU A 188 43.22 -9.84 21.97
C LEU A 188 42.58 -10.99 21.19
N GLU A 189 41.73 -11.79 21.83
CA GLU A 189 41.04 -12.89 21.15
C GLU A 189 39.91 -12.40 20.24
N ALA A 190 39.15 -11.38 20.64
CA ALA A 190 38.16 -10.74 19.78
C ALA A 190 38.80 -10.23 18.49
N LYS A 191 39.97 -9.56 18.61
CA LYS A 191 40.77 -9.12 17.46
C LYS A 191 41.11 -10.27 16.52
N LYS A 192 41.61 -11.40 17.05
CA LYS A 192 41.97 -12.58 16.25
C LYS A 192 40.75 -13.16 15.51
N ILE A 193 39.60 -13.24 16.17
CA ILE A 193 38.36 -13.74 15.56
C ILE A 193 38.01 -12.85 14.35
N LEU A 194 38.05 -11.53 14.53
CA LEU A 194 37.74 -10.55 13.48
C LEU A 194 38.75 -10.54 12.31
N ASP A 195 40.02 -10.84 12.57
CA ASP A 195 41.06 -10.94 11.52
C ASP A 195 40.97 -12.23 10.71
N LEU A 196 40.49 -13.34 11.31
CA LEU A 196 40.49 -14.66 10.69
C LEU A 196 39.24 -14.97 9.86
N LYS A 197 38.13 -14.26 10.10
CA LYS A 197 36.84 -14.51 9.45
C LYS A 197 36.34 -13.26 8.73
N ASN A 198 35.46 -13.49 7.75
CA ASN A 198 34.78 -12.39 7.07
C ASN A 198 33.63 -11.92 7.96
N PHE A 199 33.75 -10.69 8.45
CA PHE A 199 32.68 -9.98 9.14
C PHE A 199 32.35 -8.72 8.33
N ALA A 200 31.07 -8.43 8.21
CA ALA A 200 30.58 -7.18 7.65
C ALA A 200 29.71 -6.53 8.70
N LEU A 201 30.07 -5.33 9.13
CA LEU A 201 29.32 -4.56 10.12
C LEU A 201 28.63 -3.40 9.41
N LYS A 202 27.30 -3.38 9.41
CA LYS A 202 26.51 -2.34 8.76
C LYS A 202 26.13 -1.25 9.75
N GLY A 203 26.26 0.01 9.37
CA GLY A 203 25.89 1.13 10.22
C GLY A 203 25.85 2.45 9.47
N ALA A 204 25.34 3.50 10.12
CA ALA A 204 25.40 4.86 9.61
C ALA A 204 26.68 5.56 10.05
N PHE A 205 27.14 6.50 9.23
CA PHE A 205 28.28 7.36 9.52
C PHE A 205 27.89 8.83 9.40
N ILE A 206 28.25 9.61 10.42
CA ILE A 206 28.16 11.08 10.43
C ILE A 206 29.53 11.66 10.78
N ASP A 207 29.99 12.65 10.02
CA ASP A 207 31.21 13.43 10.31
C ASP A 207 30.90 14.92 10.49
N LEU A 208 30.93 15.39 11.74
CA LEU A 208 30.74 16.81 12.05
C LEU A 208 31.80 17.71 11.40
N ASN A 209 32.97 17.17 11.03
CA ASN A 209 34.00 17.95 10.35
C ASN A 209 33.58 18.41 8.96
N GLU A 210 32.62 17.75 8.30
CA GLU A 210 32.13 18.17 6.98
C GLU A 210 31.41 19.53 7.07
N ILE A 211 30.62 19.74 8.12
CA ILE A 211 29.98 21.03 8.38
C ILE A 211 31.03 22.09 8.73
N ILE A 212 32.05 21.73 9.51
CA ILE A 212 33.10 22.67 9.95
C ILE A 212 33.99 23.11 8.78
N LYS A 213 34.33 22.20 7.84
CA LYS A 213 35.28 22.45 6.75
C LYS A 213 34.70 23.23 5.57
N THR A 214 33.39 23.14 5.35
CA THR A 214 32.76 23.67 4.15
C THR A 214 32.45 25.17 4.24
N ASP A 215 32.70 25.81 5.39
CA ASP A 215 32.15 27.13 5.74
C ASP A 215 30.64 27.24 5.39
N ALA A 216 29.95 26.10 5.32
CA ALA A 216 28.54 26.06 5.01
C ALA A 216 27.83 26.82 6.13
N GLU A 217 26.95 27.74 5.75
CA GLU A 217 26.01 28.27 6.73
C GLU A 217 25.30 27.07 7.35
N TYR A 218 25.12 27.07 8.68
CA TYR A 218 24.37 26.07 9.44
C TYR A 218 22.89 26.09 9.00
N ASP A 219 22.66 25.70 7.77
CA ASP A 219 21.41 25.77 7.03
C ASP A 219 20.64 24.46 7.17
N PHE A 220 19.37 24.50 6.74
CA PHE A 220 18.49 23.36 6.92
C PHE A 220 18.94 22.12 6.15
N LYS A 221 19.34 22.31 4.89
CA LYS A 221 19.74 21.21 4.00
C LYS A 221 20.92 20.44 4.58
N SER A 222 21.94 21.15 5.07
CA SER A 222 23.16 20.55 5.60
C SER A 222 22.94 19.90 6.96
N LEU A 223 22.12 20.51 7.83
CA LEU A 223 21.92 20.00 9.20
C LEU A 223 20.80 18.97 9.34
N LYS A 224 19.89 18.82 8.37
CA LYS A 224 18.77 17.88 8.46
C LYS A 224 19.20 16.44 8.82
N PRO A 225 20.24 15.82 8.20
CA PRO A 225 20.67 14.47 8.57
C PRO A 225 21.15 14.37 10.02
N TYR A 226 21.90 15.36 10.48
CA TYR A 226 22.42 15.46 11.85
C TYR A 226 21.27 15.63 12.85
N PHE A 227 20.31 16.51 12.55
CA PHE A 227 19.11 16.68 13.35
C PHE A 227 18.38 15.34 13.51
N LYS A 228 18.12 14.63 12.41
CA LYS A 228 17.37 13.37 12.42
C LYS A 228 18.11 12.27 13.20
N ILE A 229 19.42 12.16 13.06
CA ILE A 229 20.21 11.14 13.76
C ILE A 229 20.35 11.43 15.26
N PHE A 230 20.55 12.68 15.67
CA PHE A 230 20.66 12.99 17.10
C PHE A 230 19.32 13.21 17.79
N ASN A 231 18.20 13.11 17.06
CA ASN A 231 16.89 13.26 17.64
C ASN A 231 16.52 12.06 18.55
N ARG A 232 15.82 12.36 19.64
CA ARG A 232 15.34 11.39 20.62
C ARG A 232 14.45 10.31 19.98
N ASP A 233 13.57 10.71 19.07
CA ASP A 233 12.67 9.81 18.35
C ASP A 233 13.40 8.73 17.57
N PHE A 234 14.60 9.04 17.07
CA PHE A 234 15.44 8.09 16.36
C PHE A 234 16.27 7.22 17.32
N LEU A 235 17.09 7.83 18.18
CA LEU A 235 18.04 7.10 19.03
C LEU A 235 17.37 6.22 20.10
N LEU A 236 16.16 6.58 20.54
CA LEU A 236 15.37 5.76 21.47
C LEU A 236 14.29 4.92 20.76
N GLN A 237 14.17 5.02 19.43
CA GLN A 237 13.09 4.43 18.63
C GLN A 237 11.70 4.79 19.20
N GLU A 238 11.50 6.06 19.56
CA GLU A 238 10.23 6.59 20.09
C GLU A 238 9.27 7.05 18.98
N PHE A 239 9.76 7.26 17.75
CA PHE A 239 8.88 7.52 16.62
C PHE A 239 7.95 6.33 16.39
N ASN A 240 6.64 6.53 16.56
CA ASN A 240 5.63 5.55 16.18
C ASN A 240 5.22 5.82 14.73
N PRO A 241 5.57 4.95 13.76
CA PRO A 241 5.21 5.23 12.39
C PRO A 241 3.71 5.06 12.12
N ASN A 242 2.93 4.47 13.03
CA ASN A 242 1.47 4.57 12.96
C ASN A 242 0.99 6.02 13.03
N ASP A 243 1.77 6.93 13.62
CA ASP A 243 1.46 8.37 13.62
C ASP A 243 1.52 8.95 12.21
N ALA A 244 2.38 8.41 11.33
CA ALA A 244 2.40 8.77 9.92
C ALA A 244 1.18 8.24 9.14
N ASN A 245 0.53 7.18 9.65
CA ASN A 245 -0.74 6.67 9.15
C ASN A 245 -1.95 7.37 9.77
N GLN A 246 -1.77 8.24 10.78
CA GLN A 246 -2.89 8.98 11.37
C GLN A 246 -3.43 10.03 10.41
N LEU A 247 -4.72 10.33 10.54
CA LEU A 247 -5.38 11.35 9.76
C LEU A 247 -4.69 12.72 9.96
N ASN A 248 -4.09 13.26 8.90
CA ASN A 248 -3.62 14.64 8.92
C ASN A 248 -4.83 15.57 9.03
N LYS A 249 -5.04 16.15 10.21
CA LYS A 249 -6.22 16.98 10.49
C LYS A 249 -6.28 18.24 9.62
N GLY A 250 -5.13 18.88 9.36
CA GLY A 250 -5.07 20.07 8.49
C GLY A 250 -5.52 19.75 7.06
N PHE A 251 -5.05 18.61 6.52
CA PHE A 251 -5.50 18.09 5.23
C PHE A 251 -7.00 17.74 5.25
N TYR A 252 -7.44 16.97 6.24
CA TYR A 252 -8.83 16.49 6.30
C TYR A 252 -9.85 17.63 6.46
N ASP A 253 -9.63 18.53 7.41
CA ASP A 253 -10.55 19.62 7.72
C ASP A 253 -10.69 20.58 6.53
N GLU A 254 -9.58 20.93 5.87
CA GLU A 254 -9.61 21.81 4.70
C GLU A 254 -10.15 21.09 3.46
N LEU A 255 -9.87 19.80 3.27
CA LEU A 255 -10.48 19.03 2.18
C LEU A 255 -12.01 18.98 2.35
N LEU A 256 -12.53 18.71 3.54
CA LEU A 256 -13.98 18.77 3.81
C LEU A 256 -14.55 20.15 3.49
N TYR A 257 -13.86 21.22 3.90
CA TYR A 257 -14.26 22.58 3.59
C TYR A 257 -14.38 22.82 2.08
N LEU A 258 -13.35 22.45 1.31
CA LEU A 258 -13.35 22.59 -0.16
C LEU A 258 -14.46 21.74 -0.80
N LEU A 259 -14.68 20.54 -0.31
CA LEU A 259 -15.79 19.68 -0.78
C LEU A 259 -17.15 20.27 -0.44
N GLY A 260 -17.25 21.18 0.54
CA GLY A 260 -18.51 21.74 1.00
C GLY A 260 -19.23 20.85 2.01
N LEU A 261 -18.47 20.06 2.77
CA LEU A 261 -18.95 19.09 3.75
C LEU A 261 -18.42 19.44 5.15
N CYS A 262 -19.05 18.90 6.19
CA CYS A 262 -18.61 19.03 7.58
C CYS A 262 -19.00 17.82 8.42
N GLU A 263 -18.28 17.56 9.52
CA GLU A 263 -18.70 16.58 10.52
C GLU A 263 -19.73 17.20 11.49
N LYS A 264 -20.85 16.51 11.72
CA LYS A 264 -21.86 16.83 12.73
C LYS A 264 -22.10 15.63 13.64
N VAL A 265 -22.22 15.86 14.94
CA VAL A 265 -22.59 14.82 15.90
C VAL A 265 -24.11 14.76 16.00
N ILE A 266 -24.71 13.66 15.55
CA ILE A 266 -26.15 13.41 15.59
C ILE A 266 -26.36 12.11 16.35
N ASN A 267 -27.13 12.15 17.45
CA ASN A 267 -27.42 10.99 18.30
C ASN A 267 -26.15 10.23 18.77
N GLY A 268 -25.07 10.96 19.08
CA GLY A 268 -23.79 10.39 19.51
C GLY A 268 -22.94 9.77 18.41
N LYS A 269 -23.38 9.82 17.14
CA LYS A 269 -22.60 9.41 15.97
C LYS A 269 -22.10 10.63 15.21
N THR A 270 -20.84 10.58 14.77
CA THR A 270 -20.28 11.59 13.87
C THR A 270 -20.65 11.23 12.43
N LEU A 271 -21.41 12.12 11.78
CA LEU A 271 -21.87 11.97 10.40
C LEU A 271 -21.37 13.13 9.55
N ILE A 272 -21.23 12.90 8.24
CA ILE A 272 -20.96 13.95 7.26
C ILE A 272 -22.27 14.62 6.87
N ALA A 273 -22.27 15.96 6.82
CA ALA A 273 -23.39 16.79 6.41
C ALA A 273 -22.92 17.95 5.49
N PRO A 274 -23.83 18.63 4.76
CA PRO A 274 -23.48 19.83 4.02
C PRO A 274 -22.91 20.90 4.97
N SER A 275 -21.82 21.54 4.55
CA SER A 275 -21.22 22.67 5.27
C SER A 275 -22.14 23.90 5.22
N LYS A 276 -21.93 24.84 6.14
CA LYS A 276 -22.63 26.13 6.11
C LYS A 276 -22.40 26.87 4.79
N ASN A 277 -21.18 26.86 4.26
CA ASN A 277 -20.85 27.49 2.98
C ASN A 277 -21.66 26.89 1.82
N SER A 278 -21.90 25.57 1.83
CA SER A 278 -22.76 24.91 0.83
C SER A 278 -24.24 25.31 0.96
N ILE A 279 -24.73 25.45 2.20
CA ILE A 279 -26.11 25.90 2.49
C ILE A 279 -26.29 27.36 2.06
N ASP A 280 -25.29 28.20 2.35
CA ASP A 280 -25.23 29.61 2.00
C ASP A 280 -24.89 29.83 0.51
N LYS A 281 -24.84 28.76 -0.31
CA LYS A 281 -24.67 28.79 -1.76
C LYS A 281 -23.34 29.41 -2.22
N GLU A 282 -22.30 29.23 -1.41
CA GLU A 282 -20.94 29.61 -1.75
C GLU A 282 -20.30 28.59 -2.72
N GLY A 283 -19.15 28.93 -3.30
CA GLY A 283 -18.47 28.16 -4.35
C GLY A 283 -17.83 26.84 -3.92
N THR A 284 -18.49 26.03 -3.08
CA THR A 284 -18.03 24.68 -2.72
C THR A 284 -18.32 23.68 -3.84
N LEU A 285 -17.57 22.57 -3.88
CA LEU A 285 -17.79 21.54 -4.91
C LEU A 285 -19.18 20.91 -4.80
N TYR A 286 -19.61 20.56 -3.59
CA TYR A 286 -20.92 19.95 -3.34
C TYR A 286 -22.06 20.86 -3.82
N TYR A 287 -22.04 22.15 -3.48
CA TYR A 287 -23.06 23.08 -3.95
C TYR A 287 -23.04 23.23 -5.48
N ASN A 288 -21.84 23.31 -6.07
CA ASN A 288 -21.68 23.43 -7.52
C ASN A 288 -22.25 22.22 -8.26
N ILE A 289 -22.04 21.00 -7.75
CA ILE A 289 -22.68 19.79 -8.27
C ILE A 289 -24.20 19.87 -8.11
N LEU A 290 -24.65 20.20 -6.90
CA LEU A 290 -26.05 20.20 -6.53
C LEU A 290 -26.90 21.11 -7.44
N GLN A 291 -26.42 22.33 -7.75
CA GLN A 291 -27.15 23.27 -8.62
C GLN A 291 -27.34 22.80 -10.07
N HIS A 292 -26.49 21.87 -10.53
CA HIS A 292 -26.54 21.33 -11.89
C HIS A 292 -27.33 20.01 -11.98
N LEU A 293 -27.75 19.43 -10.85
CA LEU A 293 -28.57 18.23 -10.86
C LEU A 293 -29.97 18.51 -11.44
N PRO A 294 -30.52 17.61 -12.29
CA PRO A 294 -31.84 17.80 -12.91
C PRO A 294 -32.98 17.98 -11.90
N GLU A 295 -32.90 17.30 -10.76
CA GLU A 295 -33.94 17.28 -9.72
C GLU A 295 -33.86 18.47 -8.76
N TYR A 296 -32.71 19.17 -8.69
CA TYR A 296 -32.52 20.29 -7.77
C TYR A 296 -33.45 21.49 -8.07
N LYS A 297 -33.92 21.62 -9.31
CA LYS A 297 -34.82 22.69 -9.74
C LYS A 297 -36.29 22.50 -9.34
N ARG A 298 -36.65 21.45 -8.59
CA ARG A 298 -38.03 21.17 -8.14
C ARG A 298 -38.17 21.34 -6.63
N ASP A 299 -38.88 22.39 -6.21
CA ASP A 299 -39.41 22.70 -4.87
C ASP A 299 -38.92 21.79 -3.71
N LYS A 300 -37.69 22.02 -3.23
CA LYS A 300 -37.26 21.47 -1.93
C LYS A 300 -37.81 22.37 -0.82
N LYS A 301 -38.66 21.80 0.06
CA LYS A 301 -39.11 22.43 1.31
C LYS A 301 -37.90 22.82 2.16
N GLU A 302 -37.94 24.00 2.80
CA GLU A 302 -36.87 24.57 3.64
C GLU A 302 -36.26 23.60 4.70
N ASN A 303 -37.01 22.58 5.14
CA ASN A 303 -36.52 21.58 6.10
C ASN A 303 -35.51 20.55 5.51
N SER A 304 -35.25 20.56 4.19
CA SER A 304 -34.36 19.59 3.51
C SER A 304 -32.95 20.12 3.20
N GLU A 305 -32.63 21.38 3.51
CA GLU A 305 -31.32 21.98 3.19
C GLU A 305 -30.16 21.40 4.03
N ASN A 306 -30.46 20.67 5.11
CA ASN A 306 -29.47 20.08 6.01
C ASN A 306 -29.11 18.63 5.69
N GLU A 307 -29.83 17.96 4.79
CA GLU A 307 -29.57 16.57 4.41
C GLU A 307 -28.67 16.49 3.17
N ILE A 308 -27.82 15.44 3.13
CA ILE A 308 -27.00 15.17 1.96
C ILE A 308 -27.85 14.60 0.83
N ASP A 309 -27.71 15.19 -0.35
CA ASP A 309 -28.22 14.65 -1.61
C ASP A 309 -27.29 13.51 -2.08
N GLU A 310 -27.84 12.29 -2.16
CA GLU A 310 -27.07 11.10 -2.45
C GLU A 310 -26.39 11.17 -3.83
N ASN A 311 -27.10 11.66 -4.85
CA ASN A 311 -26.54 11.80 -6.20
C ASN A 311 -25.39 12.80 -6.20
N ALA A 312 -25.54 13.94 -5.51
CA ALA A 312 -24.47 14.93 -5.43
C ALA A 312 -23.23 14.36 -4.72
N LEU A 313 -23.41 13.63 -3.63
CA LEU A 313 -22.30 13.03 -2.88
C LEU A 313 -21.58 11.95 -3.69
N GLU A 314 -22.32 11.07 -4.39
CA GLU A 314 -21.71 10.03 -5.23
C GLU A 314 -20.84 10.62 -6.35
N ILE A 315 -21.33 11.65 -7.05
CA ILE A 315 -20.58 12.36 -8.10
C ILE A 315 -19.35 13.06 -7.51
N LEU A 316 -19.52 13.73 -6.37
CA LEU A 316 -18.45 14.41 -5.65
C LEU A 316 -17.32 13.44 -5.31
N ILE A 317 -17.64 12.26 -4.76
CA ILE A 317 -16.67 11.22 -4.42
C ILE A 317 -15.94 10.73 -5.67
N ILE A 318 -16.65 10.45 -6.77
CA ILE A 318 -16.01 9.99 -8.03
C ILE A 318 -15.01 11.05 -8.54
N TRP A 319 -15.38 12.33 -8.54
CA TRP A 319 -14.52 13.38 -9.07
C TRP A 319 -13.33 13.69 -8.17
N ILE A 320 -13.52 13.76 -6.84
CA ILE A 320 -12.39 13.97 -5.93
C ILE A 320 -11.42 12.78 -5.96
N ASN A 321 -11.93 11.55 -6.10
CA ASN A 321 -11.11 10.35 -6.26
C ASN A 321 -10.19 10.45 -7.48
N ARG A 322 -10.71 10.92 -8.63
CA ARG A 322 -9.90 11.16 -9.83
C ARG A 322 -8.85 12.24 -9.60
N ILE A 323 -9.21 13.37 -8.99
CA ILE A 323 -8.26 14.47 -8.73
C ILE A 323 -7.13 14.03 -7.79
N LEU A 324 -7.45 13.31 -6.71
CA LEU A 324 -6.45 12.77 -5.79
C LEU A 324 -5.55 11.73 -6.46
N PHE A 325 -6.13 10.88 -7.31
CA PHE A 325 -5.35 9.96 -8.14
C PHE A 325 -4.39 10.69 -9.10
N LEU A 326 -4.84 11.79 -9.74
CA LEU A 326 -3.95 12.62 -10.57
C LEU A 326 -2.77 13.16 -9.77
N LYS A 327 -2.99 13.57 -8.52
CA LYS A 327 -1.90 14.08 -7.66
C LYS A 327 -0.86 13.01 -7.33
N LEU A 328 -1.28 11.77 -7.12
CA LEU A 328 -0.39 10.63 -6.92
C LEU A 328 0.37 10.26 -8.20
N LEU A 329 -0.30 10.32 -9.35
CA LEU A 329 0.32 10.10 -10.66
C LEU A 329 1.38 11.16 -10.95
N GLU A 330 1.06 12.43 -10.70
CA GLU A 330 2.00 13.55 -10.83
C GLU A 330 3.25 13.32 -9.97
N SER A 331 3.07 12.99 -8.69
CA SER A 331 4.18 12.72 -7.77
C SER A 331 5.05 11.55 -8.24
N SER A 332 4.43 10.49 -8.76
CA SER A 332 5.13 9.33 -9.33
C SER A 332 5.93 9.71 -10.57
N LEU A 333 5.35 10.49 -11.49
CA LEU A 333 6.04 10.97 -12.69
C LEU A 333 7.25 11.84 -12.34
N ILE A 334 7.10 12.79 -11.42
CA ILE A 334 8.20 13.64 -10.95
C ILE A 334 9.32 12.76 -10.37
N ASN A 335 8.97 11.81 -9.49
CA ASN A 335 9.95 10.92 -8.86
C ASN A 335 10.70 10.03 -9.83
N PHE A 336 9.98 9.41 -10.76
CA PHE A 336 10.59 8.45 -11.67
C PHE A 336 11.54 9.15 -12.64
N ASN A 337 11.32 10.43 -12.95
CA ASN A 337 12.10 11.15 -13.95
C ASN A 337 13.03 12.22 -13.36
N ASP A 338 12.96 12.47 -12.04
CA ASP A 338 13.65 13.58 -11.36
C ASP A 338 13.39 14.94 -12.02
N ASP A 339 12.17 15.15 -12.53
CA ASP A 339 11.78 16.34 -13.28
C ASP A 339 10.51 16.98 -12.70
N LYS A 340 10.70 18.13 -12.04
CA LYS A 340 9.61 18.92 -11.45
C LYS A 340 8.70 19.54 -12.51
N ASN A 341 9.13 19.68 -13.76
CA ASN A 341 8.31 20.23 -14.84
C ASN A 341 7.17 19.29 -15.27
N LEU A 342 7.21 18.03 -14.83
CA LEU A 342 6.13 17.08 -15.03
C LEU A 342 4.90 17.38 -14.17
N ALA A 343 4.99 18.32 -13.22
CA ALA A 343 3.84 18.83 -12.48
C ALA A 343 2.78 19.43 -13.42
N PHE A 344 1.56 18.90 -13.36
CA PHE A 344 0.44 19.26 -14.24
C PHE A 344 -0.85 19.63 -13.51
N LEU A 345 -0.98 19.33 -12.22
CA LEU A 345 -2.15 19.62 -11.41
C LEU A 345 -2.09 21.06 -10.87
N ASN A 346 -2.21 22.02 -11.80
CA ASN A 346 -2.17 23.45 -11.55
C ASN A 346 -2.99 24.21 -12.60
N ILE A 347 -3.32 25.47 -12.31
CA ILE A 347 -4.18 26.30 -13.17
C ILE A 347 -3.51 26.68 -14.50
N ASP A 348 -2.17 26.71 -14.56
CA ASP A 348 -1.45 27.04 -15.79
C ASP A 348 -1.62 25.95 -16.85
N LYS A 349 -1.74 24.69 -16.41
CA LYS A 349 -1.94 23.50 -17.26
C LYS A 349 -3.42 23.11 -17.42
N ILE A 350 -4.22 23.27 -16.36
CA ILE A 350 -5.64 22.91 -16.30
C ILE A 350 -6.43 24.16 -15.93
N GLN A 351 -6.80 24.97 -16.92
CA GLN A 351 -7.35 26.31 -16.70
C GLN A 351 -8.81 26.32 -16.24
N ASN A 352 -9.56 25.24 -16.51
CA ASN A 352 -10.99 25.15 -16.24
C ASN A 352 -11.48 23.69 -16.20
N TYR A 353 -12.75 23.51 -15.83
CA TYR A 353 -13.37 22.20 -15.76
C TYR A 353 -13.49 21.47 -17.12
N ASN A 354 -13.56 22.20 -18.25
CA ASN A 354 -13.53 21.57 -19.58
C ASN A 354 -12.19 20.86 -19.80
N LYS A 355 -11.07 21.54 -19.53
CA LYS A 355 -9.73 20.98 -19.65
C LYS A 355 -9.54 19.78 -18.71
N LEU A 356 -10.08 19.85 -17.48
CA LEU A 356 -10.07 18.73 -16.54
C LEU A 356 -10.88 17.52 -17.06
N ASN A 357 -12.06 17.77 -17.64
CA ASN A 357 -12.89 16.73 -18.27
C ASN A 357 -12.15 16.06 -19.44
N GLU A 358 -11.46 16.84 -20.27
CA GLU A 358 -10.65 16.31 -21.37
C GLU A 358 -9.44 15.51 -20.87
N LEU A 359 -8.78 15.95 -19.79
CA LEU A 359 -7.72 15.17 -19.15
C LEU A 359 -8.22 13.78 -18.72
N PHE A 360 -9.40 13.71 -18.08
CA PHE A 360 -10.00 12.45 -17.68
C PHE A 360 -10.28 11.54 -18.89
N PHE A 361 -11.05 12.03 -19.86
CA PHE A 361 -11.69 11.15 -20.85
C PHE A 361 -11.02 11.13 -22.23
N LYS A 362 -10.18 12.12 -22.56
CA LYS A 362 -9.46 12.20 -23.85
C LYS A 362 -7.97 11.92 -23.73
N ILE A 363 -7.36 12.09 -22.55
CA ILE A 363 -5.93 11.79 -22.34
C ILE A 363 -5.75 10.47 -21.60
N LEU A 364 -6.24 10.35 -20.37
CA LEU A 364 -5.94 9.21 -19.49
C LEU A 364 -6.73 7.95 -19.87
N ALA A 365 -7.89 8.12 -20.50
CA ALA A 365 -8.74 7.05 -21.01
C ALA A 365 -8.46 6.65 -22.47
N LYS A 366 -7.55 7.32 -23.18
CA LYS A 366 -7.27 7.07 -24.60
C LYS A 366 -5.80 6.77 -24.87
N LYS A 367 -5.56 5.86 -25.82
CA LYS A 367 -4.20 5.47 -26.24
C LYS A 367 -3.47 6.64 -26.91
N PRO A 368 -2.13 6.69 -26.88
CA PRO A 368 -1.34 7.81 -27.41
C PRO A 368 -1.60 8.16 -28.88
N ASN A 369 -1.86 7.14 -29.69
CA ASN A 369 -2.08 7.31 -31.14
C ASN A 369 -3.50 7.77 -31.49
N ASP A 370 -4.40 7.85 -30.50
CA ASP A 370 -5.79 8.27 -30.70
C ASP A 370 -5.84 9.73 -31.17
N ASN A 371 -6.73 10.02 -32.12
CA ASN A 371 -6.84 11.36 -32.71
C ASN A 371 -7.34 12.38 -31.69
N ASP A 372 -8.09 11.94 -30.68
CA ASP A 372 -8.53 12.79 -29.58
C ASP A 372 -7.34 13.48 -28.88
N ARG A 373 -6.21 12.78 -28.71
CA ARG A 373 -5.00 13.32 -28.05
C ARG A 373 -4.19 14.30 -28.90
N LYS A 374 -4.51 14.42 -30.19
CA LYS A 374 -3.82 15.31 -31.13
C LYS A 374 -4.49 16.67 -31.26
N GLN A 375 -5.60 16.89 -30.56
CA GLN A 375 -6.32 18.16 -30.57
C GLN A 375 -5.45 19.27 -29.92
N ASN A 376 -5.36 20.44 -30.56
CA ASN A 376 -4.49 21.54 -30.15
C ASN A 376 -4.72 22.00 -28.70
N ASN A 377 -5.96 21.89 -28.23
CA ASN A 377 -6.37 22.32 -26.90
C ASN A 377 -5.89 21.39 -25.77
N ILE A 378 -5.34 20.20 -26.03
CA ILE A 378 -4.81 19.27 -25.00
C ILE A 378 -3.40 18.75 -25.28
N LYS A 379 -2.75 19.26 -26.32
CA LYS A 379 -1.42 18.82 -26.77
C LYS A 379 -0.33 18.99 -25.71
N ASP A 380 -0.46 20.01 -24.87
CA ASP A 380 0.45 20.32 -23.76
C ASP A 380 0.39 19.32 -22.59
N LEU A 381 -0.63 18.46 -22.56
CA LEU A 381 -0.80 17.34 -21.61
C LEU A 381 -0.63 15.98 -22.28
N ALA A 382 -0.35 15.94 -23.59
CA ALA A 382 -0.25 14.69 -24.34
C ALA A 382 0.95 13.82 -23.93
N TYR A 383 1.88 14.33 -23.12
CA TYR A 383 2.98 13.56 -22.54
C TYR A 383 2.52 12.57 -21.45
N LEU A 384 1.35 12.78 -20.85
CA LEU A 384 0.83 11.96 -19.75
C LEU A 384 0.47 10.54 -20.21
N PRO A 385 0.62 9.52 -19.34
CA PRO A 385 0.33 8.12 -19.70
C PRO A 385 -1.14 7.89 -20.04
N TYR A 386 -1.39 6.91 -20.92
CA TYR A 386 -2.68 6.22 -20.96
C TYR A 386 -2.75 5.22 -19.80
N LEU A 387 -3.86 5.18 -19.07
CA LEU A 387 -3.99 4.30 -17.90
C LEU A 387 -4.99 3.16 -18.08
N ASN A 388 -5.88 3.18 -19.07
CA ASN A 388 -6.89 2.13 -19.33
C ASN A 388 -7.71 1.67 -18.11
N SER A 389 -7.92 2.55 -17.13
CA SER A 389 -8.59 2.21 -15.88
C SER A 389 -10.07 2.57 -15.93
N SER A 390 -10.93 1.74 -15.33
CA SER A 390 -12.34 2.07 -15.09
C SER A 390 -12.51 3.36 -14.29
N LEU A 391 -11.49 3.77 -13.53
CA LEU A 391 -11.44 5.08 -12.88
C LEU A 391 -11.65 6.25 -13.86
N PHE A 392 -11.17 6.14 -15.10
CA PHE A 392 -11.31 7.17 -16.13
C PHE A 392 -12.31 6.79 -17.24
N THR A 393 -13.15 5.79 -16.98
CA THR A 393 -14.37 5.55 -17.76
C THR A 393 -15.54 6.27 -17.09
N ARG A 394 -16.51 6.73 -17.88
CA ARG A 394 -17.71 7.39 -17.32
C ARG A 394 -18.54 6.36 -16.56
N SER A 395 -18.83 6.65 -15.30
CA SER A 395 -19.75 5.86 -14.49
C SER A 395 -21.19 6.20 -14.87
N ASN A 396 -22.09 5.21 -14.76
CA ASN A 396 -23.54 5.43 -14.90
C ASN A 396 -24.12 6.37 -13.81
N LYS A 397 -23.37 6.59 -12.73
CA LYS A 397 -23.70 7.53 -11.65
C LYS A 397 -23.38 8.99 -11.99
N GLU A 398 -22.52 9.23 -12.97
CA GLU A 398 -22.15 10.58 -13.42
C GLU A 398 -23.22 11.15 -14.34
N ILE A 399 -24.38 11.49 -13.76
CA ILE A 399 -25.55 12.03 -14.47
C ILE A 399 -25.35 13.47 -14.96
N ILE A 400 -24.28 14.14 -14.51
CA ILE A 400 -23.79 15.42 -15.04
C ILE A 400 -22.31 15.29 -15.40
N GLU A 401 -21.81 16.18 -16.25
CA GLU A 401 -20.39 16.23 -16.60
C GLU A 401 -19.65 17.28 -15.78
N ILE A 402 -18.39 17.01 -15.43
CA ILE A 402 -17.58 17.98 -14.67
C ILE A 402 -17.37 19.29 -15.46
N SER A 403 -17.37 19.22 -16.80
CA SER A 403 -17.34 20.36 -17.72
C SER A 403 -18.51 21.34 -17.55
N GLN A 404 -19.63 20.90 -16.97
CA GLN A 404 -20.82 21.73 -16.74
C GLN A 404 -20.68 22.61 -15.49
N LEU A 405 -19.71 22.34 -14.61
CA LEU A 405 -19.51 23.11 -13.39
C LEU A 405 -19.15 24.57 -13.69
N SER A 406 -19.64 25.46 -12.83
CA SER A 406 -19.35 26.89 -12.92
C SER A 406 -18.06 27.24 -12.19
N ASN A 407 -17.31 28.24 -12.65
CA ASN A 407 -16.14 28.78 -11.96
C ASN A 407 -16.56 29.63 -10.76
N LEU A 408 -16.97 28.97 -9.68
CA LEU A 408 -17.40 29.63 -8.45
C LEU A 408 -16.20 29.94 -7.56
N GLN A 409 -16.29 31.08 -6.87
CA GLN A 409 -15.29 31.50 -5.89
C GLN A 409 -15.68 31.06 -4.48
N LEU A 410 -14.67 30.70 -3.69
CA LEU A 410 -14.79 30.33 -2.29
C LEU A 410 -13.68 31.03 -1.49
N GLU A 411 -13.98 31.40 -0.25
CA GLU A 411 -12.95 31.99 0.63
C GLU A 411 -11.90 30.95 1.02
N TYR A 412 -10.67 31.39 1.28
CA TYR A 412 -9.68 30.49 1.86
C TYR A 412 -10.13 30.03 3.25
N PHE A 413 -9.95 28.74 3.53
CA PHE A 413 -10.24 28.16 4.83
C PHE A 413 -9.54 28.93 5.95
N LYS A 414 -10.22 29.14 7.09
CA LYS A 414 -9.68 29.92 8.23
C LYS A 414 -8.29 29.43 8.67
N ASN A 415 -8.08 28.12 8.64
CA ASN A 415 -6.81 27.47 8.97
C ASN A 415 -6.17 26.84 7.73
N THR A 416 -6.25 27.52 6.58
CA THR A 416 -5.72 27.00 5.31
C THR A 416 -4.24 26.61 5.43
N GLN A 417 -3.91 25.48 4.84
CA GLN A 417 -2.54 24.99 4.69
C GLN A 417 -1.84 25.64 3.48
N ILE A 418 -2.59 26.39 2.67
CA ILE A 418 -2.06 27.09 1.50
C ILE A 418 -1.29 28.33 1.94
N LYS A 419 0.00 28.34 1.61
CA LYS A 419 0.91 29.45 1.91
C LYS A 419 1.31 30.20 0.65
N ASP A 420 1.59 31.49 0.81
CA ASP A 420 2.21 32.31 -0.22
C ASP A 420 3.73 32.09 -0.31
N LYS A 421 4.39 32.77 -1.26
CA LYS A 421 5.85 32.68 -1.46
C LYS A 421 6.67 33.16 -0.25
N SER A 422 6.06 33.90 0.68
CA SER A 422 6.68 34.36 1.92
C SER A 422 6.40 33.43 3.11
N GLY A 423 5.67 32.32 2.89
CA GLY A 423 5.30 31.36 3.92
C GLY A 423 4.08 31.76 4.77
N LYS A 424 3.40 32.87 4.44
CA LYS A 424 2.18 33.31 5.14
C LYS A 424 0.95 32.63 4.58
N THR A 425 -0.06 32.39 5.42
CA THR A 425 -1.33 31.80 4.99
C THR A 425 -2.06 32.72 4.02
N LYS A 426 -2.57 32.15 2.93
CA LYS A 426 -3.37 32.91 1.95
C LYS A 426 -4.72 33.33 2.53
N LYS A 427 -5.26 34.43 2.00
CA LYS A 427 -6.53 35.05 2.42
C LYS A 427 -7.28 35.59 1.20
N GLY A 428 -8.59 35.77 1.34
CA GLY A 428 -9.47 36.29 0.27
C GLY A 428 -10.29 35.18 -0.40
N LYS A 429 -10.87 35.51 -1.55
CA LYS A 429 -11.65 34.58 -2.40
C LYS A 429 -10.82 34.13 -3.59
N GLU A 430 -10.97 32.87 -3.98
CA GLU A 430 -10.32 32.30 -5.15
C GLU A 430 -11.27 31.29 -5.84
N ASP A 431 -11.05 31.06 -7.13
CA ASP A 431 -11.73 29.99 -7.87
C ASP A 431 -11.46 28.62 -7.22
N TRP A 432 -12.53 27.81 -7.07
CA TRP A 432 -12.43 26.51 -6.41
C TRP A 432 -11.39 25.59 -7.04
N LEU A 433 -11.32 25.56 -8.38
CA LEU A 433 -10.40 24.66 -9.11
C LEU A 433 -8.94 25.04 -8.85
N LYS A 434 -8.65 26.34 -8.84
CA LYS A 434 -7.31 26.81 -8.46
C LYS A 434 -7.00 26.49 -7.00
N MET A 435 -7.96 26.69 -6.10
CA MET A 435 -7.76 26.46 -4.68
C MET A 435 -7.53 24.98 -4.34
N ILE A 436 -8.26 24.02 -4.94
CA ILE A 436 -8.00 22.59 -4.72
C ILE A 436 -6.61 22.17 -5.21
N PHE A 437 -6.13 22.74 -6.32
CA PHE A 437 -4.78 22.47 -6.81
C PHE A 437 -3.71 23.05 -5.88
N GLU A 438 -3.85 24.30 -5.44
CA GLU A 438 -2.93 24.91 -4.47
C GLU A 438 -2.93 24.16 -3.12
N PHE A 439 -4.10 23.72 -2.67
CA PHE A 439 -4.27 22.88 -1.48
C PHE A 439 -3.48 21.58 -1.62
N LEU A 440 -3.73 20.78 -2.66
CA LEU A 440 -3.03 19.51 -2.88
C LEU A 440 -1.52 19.71 -3.08
N ASN A 441 -1.11 20.82 -3.69
CA ASN A 441 0.30 21.18 -3.86
C ASN A 441 1.00 21.60 -2.57
N SER A 442 0.25 21.87 -1.49
CA SER A 442 0.79 22.21 -0.17
C SER A 442 1.22 20.98 0.64
N PHE A 443 0.93 19.77 0.14
CA PHE A 443 1.30 18.49 0.78
C PHE A 443 2.28 17.68 -0.09
N ASP A 444 3.00 16.76 0.55
CA ASP A 444 3.84 15.77 -0.13
C ASP A 444 3.05 14.46 -0.31
N PHE A 445 2.86 14.04 -1.55
CA PHE A 445 2.17 12.80 -1.91
C PHE A 445 3.16 11.67 -2.27
N GLY A 446 4.34 11.71 -1.67
CA GLY A 446 5.43 10.76 -1.87
C GLY A 446 6.45 11.21 -2.91
N ALA A 447 6.31 12.41 -3.48
CA ALA A 447 7.34 12.99 -4.34
C ALA A 447 8.56 13.31 -3.46
N ASN A 448 9.72 12.72 -3.74
CA ASN A 448 10.98 12.92 -3.01
C ASN A 448 11.48 14.36 -3.19
N TYR A 449 10.72 15.33 -2.69
CA TYR A 449 11.19 16.69 -2.51
C TYR A 449 12.15 16.62 -1.33
N ASP A 450 13.43 16.43 -1.61
CA ASP A 450 14.46 16.89 -0.69
C ASP A 450 14.28 18.40 -0.54
N ASN A 451 13.43 18.77 0.43
CA ASN A 451 13.09 20.15 0.72
C ASN A 451 14.36 20.82 1.23
N GLU A 452 15.03 21.56 0.36
CA GLU A 452 16.29 22.25 0.68
C GLU A 452 16.10 23.35 1.74
N ASN A 453 14.85 23.76 1.99
CA ASN A 453 14.49 24.80 2.95
C ASN A 453 13.44 24.29 3.95
N LEU A 454 13.65 24.62 5.21
CA LEU A 454 12.77 24.36 6.36
C LEU A 454 11.32 24.83 6.11
N LEU A 455 11.13 25.99 5.47
CA LEU A 455 9.82 26.57 5.16
C LEU A 455 9.09 25.87 4.01
N ALA A 456 9.83 25.17 3.15
CA ALA A 456 9.28 24.43 2.02
C ALA A 456 8.82 23.01 2.40
N GLN A 457 9.01 22.61 3.67
CA GLN A 457 8.55 21.31 4.17
C GLN A 457 7.03 21.18 4.05
N LYS A 458 6.60 20.05 3.51
CA LYS A 458 5.20 19.67 3.35
C LYS A 458 4.91 18.45 4.19
N ASP A 459 3.69 18.38 4.71
CA ASP A 459 3.25 17.19 5.44
C ASP A 459 3.02 16.05 4.43
N LEU A 460 3.48 14.85 4.78
CA LEU A 460 3.33 13.65 3.95
C LEU A 460 1.88 13.13 4.03
N ILE A 461 1.29 12.86 2.87
CA ILE A 461 -0.02 12.22 2.70
C ILE A 461 0.22 10.88 2.00
N ASN A 462 0.32 9.80 2.78
CA ASN A 462 0.48 8.46 2.25
C ASN A 462 -0.88 7.82 1.88
N SER A 463 -0.85 6.61 1.32
CA SER A 463 -2.07 5.88 0.91
C SER A 463 -2.98 5.54 2.09
N SER A 464 -2.41 5.30 3.26
CA SER A 464 -3.16 4.99 4.49
C SER A 464 -3.99 6.19 4.94
N VAL A 465 -3.39 7.39 4.95
CA VAL A 465 -4.08 8.66 5.26
C VAL A 465 -5.22 8.92 4.29
N LEU A 466 -5.00 8.75 2.98
CA LEU A 466 -6.08 8.90 1.99
C LEU A 466 -7.23 7.93 2.25
N GLY A 467 -6.90 6.67 2.56
CA GLY A 467 -7.91 5.70 2.92
C GLY A 467 -8.75 6.11 4.14
N LEU A 468 -8.13 6.66 5.20
CA LEU A 468 -8.84 7.20 6.36
C LEU A 468 -9.75 8.39 6.03
N VAL A 469 -9.28 9.29 5.16
CA VAL A 469 -10.08 10.43 4.68
C VAL A 469 -11.35 9.92 4.00
N PHE A 470 -11.22 8.93 3.12
CA PHE A 470 -12.35 8.35 2.40
C PHE A 470 -13.30 7.55 3.30
N GLU A 471 -12.76 6.84 4.30
CA GLU A 471 -13.57 6.16 5.32
C GLU A 471 -14.49 7.13 6.06
N LYS A 472 -13.93 8.27 6.49
CA LYS A 472 -14.70 9.29 7.17
C LYS A 472 -15.74 9.94 6.26
N LEU A 473 -15.40 10.19 4.98
CA LEU A 473 -16.36 10.67 3.98
C LEU A 473 -17.53 9.70 3.80
N ASN A 474 -17.28 8.39 3.88
CA ASN A 474 -18.33 7.36 3.84
C ASN A 474 -19.22 7.31 5.10
N GLY A 475 -18.82 7.93 6.20
CA GLY A 475 -19.56 7.95 7.46
C GLY A 475 -20.87 8.75 7.45
N TYR A 476 -21.38 9.19 6.30
CA TYR A 476 -22.53 10.09 6.20
C TYR A 476 -23.89 9.52 6.66
N LYS A 477 -24.08 8.19 6.67
CA LYS A 477 -25.35 7.54 7.08
C LYS A 477 -25.29 6.73 8.37
N GLU A 478 -24.28 5.87 8.54
CA GLU A 478 -24.27 4.89 9.64
C GLU A 478 -23.12 5.09 10.65
N GLY A 479 -22.20 6.02 10.33
CA GLY A 479 -20.88 6.13 10.96
C GLY A 479 -19.92 5.03 10.47
N SER A 480 -18.63 5.35 10.35
CA SER A 480 -17.59 4.37 9.98
C SER A 480 -16.82 3.91 11.21
N PHE A 481 -16.71 2.59 11.44
CA PHE A 481 -15.82 2.03 12.46
C PHE A 481 -14.48 1.66 11.84
N TYR A 482 -13.41 2.32 12.31
CA TYR A 482 -12.05 2.09 11.84
C TYR A 482 -11.39 0.92 12.57
N THR A 483 -10.80 0.00 11.81
CA THR A 483 -9.91 -1.03 12.37
C THR A 483 -8.47 -0.55 12.21
N PRO A 484 -7.71 -0.35 13.31
CA PRO A 484 -6.32 0.10 13.23
C PRO A 484 -5.44 -0.81 12.36
N SER A 485 -4.51 -0.23 11.61
CA SER A 485 -3.63 -0.96 10.67
C SER A 485 -2.82 -2.08 11.30
N PHE A 486 -2.39 -1.91 12.57
CA PHE A 486 -1.68 -2.98 13.26
C PHE A 486 -2.57 -4.20 13.55
N ILE A 487 -3.88 -4.00 13.73
CA ILE A 487 -4.85 -5.08 13.92
C ILE A 487 -5.09 -5.80 12.60
N THR A 488 -5.35 -5.06 11.51
CA THR A 488 -5.58 -5.67 10.19
C THR A 488 -4.35 -6.45 9.73
N SER A 489 -3.16 -5.86 9.84
CA SER A 489 -1.89 -6.52 9.51
C SER A 489 -1.66 -7.79 10.33
N TYR A 490 -1.84 -7.74 11.65
CA TYR A 490 -1.71 -8.92 12.51
C TYR A 490 -2.71 -10.04 12.15
N MET A 491 -3.98 -9.69 11.94
CA MET A 491 -5.01 -10.66 11.56
C MET A 491 -4.73 -11.32 10.21
N CYS A 492 -4.29 -10.53 9.21
CA CYS A 492 -3.92 -11.04 7.90
C CYS A 492 -2.72 -11.99 8.00
N LYS A 493 -1.65 -11.61 8.70
CA LYS A 493 -0.46 -12.44 8.92
C LYS A 493 -0.80 -13.78 9.54
N GLU A 494 -1.45 -13.77 10.71
CA GLU A 494 -1.77 -15.01 11.43
C GLU A 494 -2.71 -15.94 10.64
N SER A 495 -3.62 -15.36 9.85
CA SER A 495 -4.56 -16.15 9.03
C SER A 495 -3.90 -16.73 7.79
N LEU A 496 -3.09 -15.93 7.09
CA LEU A 496 -2.46 -16.34 5.83
C LEU A 496 -1.32 -17.33 6.06
N ASP A 497 -0.50 -17.15 7.10
CA ASP A 497 0.53 -18.12 7.48
C ASP A 497 -0.08 -19.53 7.63
N ARG A 498 -1.20 -19.62 8.37
CA ARG A 498 -1.89 -20.90 8.62
C ARG A 498 -2.48 -21.49 7.35
N ILE A 499 -3.18 -20.69 6.54
CA ILE A 499 -3.80 -21.14 5.30
C ILE A 499 -2.76 -21.58 4.27
N VAL A 500 -1.63 -20.87 4.17
CA VAL A 500 -0.53 -21.25 3.27
C VAL A 500 0.07 -22.58 3.69
N LEU A 501 0.42 -22.76 4.97
CA LEU A 501 0.95 -24.03 5.46
C LEU A 501 -0.04 -25.19 5.23
N GLN A 502 -1.33 -24.96 5.47
CA GLN A 502 -2.37 -25.95 5.18
C GLN A 502 -2.44 -26.30 3.69
N LYS A 503 -2.46 -25.31 2.80
CA LYS A 503 -2.55 -25.52 1.35
C LYS A 503 -1.35 -26.27 0.78
N PHE A 504 -0.16 -25.99 1.29
CA PHE A 504 1.05 -26.73 0.92
C PHE A 504 1.06 -28.15 1.50
N SER A 505 0.57 -28.35 2.73
CA SER A 505 0.37 -29.67 3.34
C SER A 505 -0.58 -30.54 2.52
N GLU A 506 -1.72 -29.99 2.07
CA GLU A 506 -2.68 -30.63 1.15
C GLU A 506 -2.03 -31.05 -0.19
N ASN A 507 -0.91 -30.43 -0.56
CA ASN A 507 -0.13 -30.71 -1.77
C ASN A 507 1.18 -31.50 -1.50
N GLY A 508 1.33 -32.07 -0.29
CA GLY A 508 2.43 -32.98 0.07
C GLY A 508 3.65 -32.31 0.72
N LEU A 509 3.57 -31.02 1.08
CA LEU A 509 4.64 -30.28 1.76
C LEU A 509 4.20 -29.91 3.19
N ASN A 510 4.52 -30.78 4.15
CA ASN A 510 4.22 -30.54 5.56
C ASN A 510 5.33 -29.72 6.23
N ALA A 511 5.00 -28.53 6.68
CA ALA A 511 5.91 -27.64 7.40
C ALA A 511 5.22 -26.99 8.60
N GLU A 512 5.96 -26.77 9.68
CA GLU A 512 5.44 -26.14 10.91
C GLU A 512 5.38 -24.61 10.81
N ASN A 513 6.20 -24.02 9.93
CA ASN A 513 6.30 -22.58 9.71
C ASN A 513 6.83 -22.27 8.30
N LEU A 514 6.74 -21.01 7.89
CA LEU A 514 7.15 -20.58 6.55
C LEU A 514 8.66 -20.74 6.28
N ASP A 515 9.53 -20.70 7.31
CA ASP A 515 10.97 -20.93 7.13
C ASP A 515 11.28 -22.38 6.75
N ILE A 516 10.59 -23.34 7.37
CA ILE A 516 10.70 -24.77 7.02
C ILE A 516 10.10 -24.99 5.62
N LEU A 517 8.94 -24.40 5.34
CA LEU A 517 8.28 -24.52 4.04
C LEU A 517 9.18 -23.98 2.92
N GLN A 518 9.80 -22.82 3.11
CA GLN A 518 10.75 -22.24 2.16
C GLN A 518 11.87 -23.22 1.83
N LYS A 519 12.50 -23.82 2.84
CA LYS A 519 13.59 -24.79 2.62
C LYS A 519 13.11 -25.99 1.80
N GLN A 520 11.92 -26.50 2.08
CA GLN A 520 11.35 -27.61 1.31
C GLN A 520 11.06 -27.20 -0.13
N ILE A 521 10.47 -26.03 -0.36
CA ILE A 521 10.22 -25.50 -1.71
C ILE A 521 11.54 -25.38 -2.47
N LEU A 522 12.58 -24.78 -1.88
CA LEU A 522 13.87 -24.62 -2.53
C LEU A 522 14.51 -25.97 -2.92
N VAL A 523 14.43 -26.98 -2.06
CA VAL A 523 14.90 -28.33 -2.37
C VAL A 523 14.16 -28.92 -3.57
N ASN A 524 12.83 -28.76 -3.62
CA ASN A 524 12.02 -29.28 -4.72
C ASN A 524 12.24 -28.49 -6.02
N VAL A 525 12.40 -27.17 -5.97
CA VAL A 525 12.71 -26.33 -7.14
C VAL A 525 14.07 -26.70 -7.75
N ASN A 526 15.06 -27.02 -6.91
CA ASN A 526 16.36 -27.50 -7.39
C ASN A 526 16.30 -28.89 -8.04
N ALA A 527 15.29 -29.70 -7.69
CA ALA A 527 15.09 -31.03 -8.24
C ALA A 527 14.20 -31.02 -9.51
N ASP A 528 13.19 -30.15 -9.55
CA ASP A 528 12.26 -29.96 -10.67
C ASP A 528 11.98 -28.48 -10.89
N PHE A 529 12.45 -27.94 -12.02
CA PHE A 529 12.26 -26.54 -12.39
C PHE A 529 10.78 -26.12 -12.47
N ASN A 530 9.86 -27.05 -12.76
CA ASN A 530 8.42 -26.78 -12.82
C ASN A 530 7.77 -26.68 -11.43
N PHE A 531 8.48 -27.09 -10.38
CA PHE A 531 7.94 -27.05 -9.02
C PHE A 531 7.65 -25.62 -8.56
N ARG A 532 8.43 -24.65 -9.03
CA ARG A 532 8.22 -23.23 -8.73
C ARG A 532 6.82 -22.79 -9.18
N ASP A 533 6.45 -23.12 -10.41
CA ASP A 533 5.13 -22.80 -10.96
C ASP A 533 4.04 -23.55 -10.20
N LYS A 534 4.28 -24.80 -9.80
CA LYS A 534 3.35 -25.55 -8.95
C LYS A 534 3.11 -24.86 -7.60
N ALA A 535 4.17 -24.38 -6.95
CA ALA A 535 4.08 -23.66 -5.68
C ALA A 535 3.36 -22.31 -5.84
N ILE A 536 3.62 -21.56 -6.93
CA ILE A 536 2.90 -20.33 -7.27
C ILE A 536 1.42 -20.62 -7.48
N ASN A 537 1.06 -21.66 -8.24
CA ASN A 537 -0.34 -22.03 -8.46
C ASN A 537 -1.08 -22.33 -7.15
N ILE A 538 -0.45 -22.96 -6.15
CA ILE A 538 -1.05 -23.19 -4.83
C ILE A 538 -1.43 -21.87 -4.16
N LEU A 539 -0.56 -20.85 -4.24
CA LEU A 539 -0.84 -19.52 -3.70
C LEU A 539 -1.93 -18.78 -4.50
N GLU A 540 -1.93 -18.88 -5.83
CA GLU A 540 -2.97 -18.29 -6.69
C GLU A 540 -4.37 -18.88 -6.46
N GLU A 541 -4.47 -20.05 -5.82
CA GLU A 541 -5.75 -20.70 -5.48
C GLU A 541 -6.36 -20.23 -4.17
N ILE A 542 -5.60 -19.52 -3.33
CA ILE A 542 -6.12 -18.98 -2.07
C ILE A 542 -7.19 -17.92 -2.40
N ARG A 543 -8.32 -17.93 -1.66
CA ARG A 543 -9.40 -16.96 -1.81
C ARG A 543 -9.59 -16.24 -0.49
N ILE A 544 -9.42 -14.92 -0.51
CA ILE A 544 -9.51 -14.03 0.64
C ILE A 544 -10.72 -13.15 0.39
N CYS A 545 -11.72 -13.21 1.27
CA CYS A 545 -12.97 -12.49 1.10
C CYS A 545 -13.27 -11.61 2.32
N ASP A 546 -13.51 -10.33 2.08
CA ASP A 546 -14.05 -9.39 3.07
C ASP A 546 -15.53 -9.08 2.76
N PRO A 547 -16.49 -9.67 3.50
CA PRO A 547 -17.92 -9.54 3.20
C PRO A 547 -18.55 -8.21 3.67
N ALA A 548 -17.77 -7.33 4.30
CA ALA A 548 -18.16 -5.98 4.71
C ALA A 548 -16.96 -5.05 4.53
N VAL A 549 -16.50 -4.98 3.27
CA VAL A 549 -15.14 -4.51 2.93
C VAL A 549 -14.87 -3.06 3.32
N GLY A 550 -15.90 -2.23 3.46
CA GLY A 550 -15.76 -0.83 3.82
C GLY A 550 -14.82 -0.14 2.84
N SER A 551 -13.75 0.42 3.37
CA SER A 551 -12.70 1.09 2.60
C SER A 551 -11.60 0.18 2.04
N GLY A 552 -11.66 -1.12 2.32
CA GLY A 552 -10.71 -2.10 1.79
C GLY A 552 -9.40 -2.21 2.54
N HIS A 553 -9.34 -1.79 3.81
CA HIS A 553 -8.08 -1.83 4.58
C HIS A 553 -7.56 -3.26 4.74
N PHE A 554 -8.44 -4.20 5.14
CA PHE A 554 -8.11 -5.62 5.25
C PHE A 554 -7.60 -6.21 3.93
N LEU A 555 -8.16 -5.80 2.78
CA LEU A 555 -7.70 -6.30 1.50
C LEU A 555 -6.30 -5.81 1.14
N VAL A 556 -5.94 -4.57 1.52
CA VAL A 556 -4.57 -4.07 1.34
C VAL A 556 -3.60 -4.75 2.30
N SER A 557 -3.96 -4.95 3.57
CA SER A 557 -3.13 -5.71 4.50
C SER A 557 -2.90 -7.15 4.02
N ALA A 558 -3.95 -7.80 3.50
CA ALA A 558 -3.86 -9.13 2.90
C ALA A 558 -3.00 -9.15 1.62
N LEU A 559 -3.10 -8.11 0.77
CA LEU A 559 -2.26 -7.95 -0.40
C LEU A 559 -0.78 -7.90 -0.01
N ASN A 560 -0.44 -7.06 0.98
CA ASN A 560 0.93 -6.87 1.42
C ASN A 560 1.51 -8.15 2.05
N GLU A 561 0.73 -8.82 2.89
CA GLU A 561 1.13 -10.09 3.50
C GLU A 561 1.33 -11.20 2.46
N MET A 562 0.43 -11.31 1.48
CA MET A 562 0.62 -12.27 0.38
C MET A 562 1.94 -12.00 -0.37
N ILE A 563 2.27 -10.74 -0.67
CA ILE A 563 3.53 -10.40 -1.34
C ILE A 563 4.74 -10.79 -0.49
N TYR A 564 4.69 -10.54 0.82
CA TYR A 564 5.72 -10.98 1.74
C TYR A 564 5.85 -12.50 1.77
N ILE A 565 4.76 -13.25 1.74
CA ILE A 565 4.78 -14.72 1.68
C ILE A 565 5.45 -15.20 0.38
N TYR A 566 5.11 -14.62 -0.77
CA TYR A 566 5.75 -14.93 -2.05
C TYR A 566 7.27 -14.68 -2.00
N TYR A 567 7.70 -13.57 -1.39
CA TYR A 567 9.11 -13.27 -1.12
C TYR A 567 9.74 -14.30 -0.18
N LYS A 568 9.12 -14.53 0.98
CA LYS A 568 9.61 -15.41 2.04
C LYS A 568 9.77 -16.85 1.56
N LEU A 569 8.91 -17.31 0.67
CA LEU A 569 9.00 -18.65 0.07
C LEU A 569 9.97 -18.73 -1.12
N GLY A 570 10.60 -17.62 -1.54
CA GLY A 570 11.54 -17.58 -2.66
C GLY A 570 10.88 -17.70 -4.03
N LEU A 571 9.58 -17.39 -4.12
CA LEU A 571 8.75 -17.59 -5.32
C LEU A 571 8.68 -16.37 -6.25
N ILE A 572 9.27 -15.24 -5.86
CA ILE A 572 9.50 -14.07 -6.74
C ILE A 572 10.95 -14.01 -7.21
N ASN A 573 11.17 -13.53 -8.42
CA ASN A 573 12.50 -13.44 -9.01
C ASN A 573 13.03 -12.01 -8.93
N ILE A 574 13.15 -11.50 -7.70
CA ILE A 574 13.71 -10.17 -7.43
C ILE A 574 15.06 -10.28 -6.74
N SER A 575 15.92 -9.32 -7.04
CA SER A 575 17.26 -9.26 -6.48
C SER A 575 17.37 -8.13 -5.47
N VAL A 576 16.94 -8.42 -4.24
CA VAL A 576 16.85 -7.47 -3.12
C VAL A 576 17.60 -8.04 -1.93
N SER A 577 18.10 -7.18 -1.03
CA SER A 577 18.69 -7.66 0.23
C SER A 577 17.62 -8.03 1.25
N ASP A 578 16.51 -7.30 1.24
CA ASP A 578 15.39 -7.52 2.15
C ASP A 578 14.06 -7.02 1.56
N LEU A 579 12.97 -7.66 1.96
CA LEU A 579 11.60 -7.21 1.74
C LEU A 579 10.81 -7.53 3.01
N LYS A 580 10.24 -6.51 3.62
CA LYS A 580 9.49 -6.62 4.87
C LYS A 580 8.26 -5.73 4.83
N ILE A 581 7.33 -6.03 5.72
CA ILE A 581 6.16 -5.18 5.96
C ILE A 581 6.45 -4.35 7.20
N GLU A 582 6.38 -3.03 7.06
CA GLU A 582 6.42 -2.11 8.19
C GLU A 582 5.24 -1.13 8.07
N ASN A 583 4.42 -1.05 9.11
CA ASN A 583 3.26 -0.14 9.18
C ASN A 583 2.24 -0.36 8.08
N ASP A 584 1.98 -1.64 7.78
CA ASP A 584 1.08 -2.09 6.72
C ASP A 584 1.50 -1.65 5.30
N GLU A 585 2.80 -1.38 5.10
CA GLU A 585 3.38 -1.12 3.79
C GLU A 585 4.60 -2.00 3.50
N ILE A 586 4.82 -2.30 2.23
CA ILE A 586 5.98 -3.05 1.77
C ILE A 586 7.19 -2.12 1.68
N LEU A 587 8.23 -2.45 2.42
CA LEU A 587 9.56 -1.85 2.27
C LEU A 587 10.50 -2.84 1.60
N ILE A 588 11.20 -2.34 0.58
CA ILE A 588 12.17 -3.11 -0.20
C ILE A 588 13.53 -2.47 0.01
N LYS A 589 14.53 -3.28 0.36
CA LYS A 589 15.93 -2.88 0.38
C LYS A 589 16.65 -3.44 -0.84
N ASP A 590 17.37 -2.59 -1.55
CA ASP A 590 18.19 -3.02 -2.69
C ASP A 590 19.33 -3.95 -2.26
N ARG A 591 20.15 -4.43 -3.21
CA ARG A 591 21.28 -5.33 -2.90
C ARG A 591 22.34 -4.69 -1.98
N GLU A 592 22.46 -3.37 -2.00
CA GLU A 592 23.44 -2.60 -1.22
C GLU A 592 22.93 -2.33 0.20
N GLY A 593 21.62 -2.51 0.44
CA GLY A 593 20.97 -2.33 1.74
C GLY A 593 20.25 -0.99 1.89
N GLY A 594 20.31 -0.15 0.85
CA GLY A 594 19.59 1.11 0.72
C GLY A 594 18.10 0.89 0.44
N ASN A 595 17.27 1.94 0.59
CA ASN A 595 15.86 1.84 0.25
C ASN A 595 15.71 1.77 -1.28
N PHE A 596 14.92 0.81 -1.74
CA PHE A 596 14.63 0.70 -3.16
C PHE A 596 13.81 1.89 -3.64
N GLU A 597 14.40 2.66 -4.58
CA GLU A 597 13.71 3.72 -5.29
C GLU A 597 13.68 3.43 -6.79
N TYR A 598 12.49 3.45 -7.37
CA TYR A 598 12.34 3.29 -8.81
C TYR A 598 12.59 4.60 -9.53
N LYS A 599 13.58 4.60 -10.43
CA LYS A 599 13.83 5.65 -11.42
C LYS A 599 13.60 5.10 -12.80
N ARG A 600 13.10 5.94 -13.71
CA ARG A 600 12.93 5.63 -15.13
C ARG A 600 14.30 5.21 -15.67
N PRO A 601 14.46 3.94 -16.07
CA PRO A 601 15.74 3.48 -16.53
C PRO A 601 15.95 3.91 -18.00
N LYS A 602 17.21 4.11 -18.41
CA LYS A 602 17.57 4.32 -19.83
C LYS A 602 17.57 3.01 -20.63
N SER A 603 17.72 1.88 -19.94
CA SER A 603 17.70 0.52 -20.49
C SER A 603 17.26 -0.46 -19.41
N GLN A 604 16.77 -1.64 -19.77
CA GLN A 604 16.33 -2.63 -18.78
C GLN A 604 17.47 -2.97 -17.79
N ASN A 605 17.21 -2.75 -16.51
CA ASN A 605 18.14 -3.00 -15.41
C ASN A 605 17.44 -3.76 -14.26
N ASP A 606 18.18 -4.14 -13.23
CA ASP A 606 17.62 -4.92 -12.12
C ASP A 606 16.55 -4.15 -11.33
N ASN A 607 16.72 -2.83 -11.13
CA ASN A 607 15.69 -2.00 -10.47
C ASN A 607 14.35 -2.03 -11.22
N HIS A 608 14.41 -1.99 -12.55
CA HIS A 608 13.23 -2.10 -13.38
C HIS A 608 12.56 -3.47 -13.31
N LYS A 609 13.34 -4.56 -13.26
CA LYS A 609 12.81 -5.91 -13.06
C LYS A 609 12.12 -6.04 -11.70
N ILE A 610 12.71 -5.50 -10.63
CA ILE A 610 12.11 -5.49 -9.29
C ILE A 610 10.75 -4.78 -9.34
N GLN A 611 10.71 -3.56 -9.89
CA GLN A 611 9.46 -2.78 -10.01
C GLN A 611 8.38 -3.55 -10.80
N MET A 612 8.77 -4.13 -11.95
CA MET A 612 7.88 -4.90 -12.80
C MET A 612 7.33 -6.16 -12.11
N GLU A 613 8.19 -6.91 -11.41
CA GLU A 613 7.81 -8.15 -10.73
C GLU A 613 6.83 -7.87 -9.58
N ILE A 614 7.10 -6.83 -8.76
CA ILE A 614 6.21 -6.42 -7.68
C ILE A 614 4.86 -5.95 -8.22
N PHE A 615 4.83 -5.17 -9.31
CA PHE A 615 3.58 -4.75 -9.94
C PHE A 615 2.77 -5.95 -10.44
N ASN A 616 3.41 -6.87 -11.16
CA ASN A 616 2.74 -8.04 -11.74
C ASN A 616 2.20 -8.97 -10.65
N LEU A 617 2.95 -9.16 -9.56
CA LEU A 617 2.49 -9.93 -8.41
C LEU A 617 1.30 -9.26 -7.72
N LYS A 618 1.38 -7.95 -7.45
CA LYS A 618 0.26 -7.18 -6.88
C LYS A 618 -0.99 -7.34 -7.72
N LYS A 619 -0.85 -7.18 -9.03
CA LYS A 619 -1.94 -7.36 -10.00
C LYS A 619 -2.52 -8.77 -9.92
N SER A 620 -1.69 -9.82 -9.94
CA SER A 620 -2.16 -11.21 -9.86
C SER A 620 -2.94 -11.46 -8.57
N ILE A 621 -2.45 -10.98 -7.43
CA ILE A 621 -3.12 -11.14 -6.13
C ILE A 621 -4.47 -10.43 -6.13
N ILE A 622 -4.53 -9.19 -6.61
CA ILE A 622 -5.78 -8.41 -6.68
C ILE A 622 -6.81 -9.11 -7.59
N GLU A 623 -6.38 -9.64 -8.74
CA GLU A 623 -7.26 -10.31 -9.71
C GLU A 623 -7.76 -11.68 -9.21
N ASN A 624 -6.89 -12.47 -8.58
CA ASN A 624 -7.16 -13.89 -8.34
C ASN A 624 -7.50 -14.23 -6.88
N ASN A 625 -6.96 -13.47 -5.92
CA ASN A 625 -7.02 -13.83 -4.50
C ASN A 625 -7.98 -12.96 -3.70
N LEU A 626 -8.12 -11.67 -4.02
CA LEU A 626 -8.86 -10.71 -3.20
C LEU A 626 -10.30 -10.52 -3.68
N PHE A 627 -11.26 -10.65 -2.74
CA PHE A 627 -12.70 -10.51 -2.95
C PHE A 627 -13.28 -9.62 -1.85
N GLY A 628 -14.26 -8.79 -2.20
CA GLY A 628 -14.91 -7.89 -1.26
C GLY A 628 -16.36 -7.62 -1.59
N VAL A 629 -17.18 -7.43 -0.57
CA VAL A 629 -18.58 -7.03 -0.73
C VAL A 629 -18.90 -5.93 0.27
N ASP A 630 -19.62 -4.89 -0.16
CA ASP A 630 -20.20 -3.89 0.74
C ASP A 630 -21.61 -3.50 0.28
N ILE A 631 -22.49 -3.21 1.24
CA ILE A 631 -23.84 -2.74 0.95
C ILE A 631 -23.84 -1.29 0.44
N ASN A 632 -22.86 -0.50 0.88
CA ASN A 632 -22.66 0.86 0.44
C ASN A 632 -21.79 0.88 -0.82
N SER A 633 -22.34 1.41 -1.90
CA SER A 633 -21.64 1.50 -3.17
C SER A 633 -20.40 2.42 -3.09
N ASN A 634 -20.40 3.44 -2.22
CA ASN A 634 -19.26 4.34 -2.03
C ASN A 634 -18.08 3.63 -1.35
N SER A 635 -18.35 2.72 -0.41
CA SER A 635 -17.35 1.82 0.19
C SER A 635 -16.65 0.99 -0.89
N CYS A 636 -17.42 0.42 -1.81
CA CYS A 636 -16.86 -0.34 -2.93
C CYS A 636 -15.92 0.51 -3.81
N GLU A 637 -16.31 1.74 -4.16
CA GLU A 637 -15.47 2.63 -4.99
C GLU A 637 -14.18 3.07 -4.27
N ILE A 638 -14.26 3.32 -2.96
CA ILE A 638 -13.09 3.66 -2.15
C ILE A 638 -12.13 2.47 -2.02
N THR A 639 -12.67 1.26 -1.82
CA THR A 639 -11.88 0.03 -1.83
C THR A 639 -11.12 -0.14 -3.15
N LYS A 640 -11.81 0.03 -4.29
CA LYS A 640 -11.19 -0.05 -5.63
C LYS A 640 -10.07 0.97 -5.79
N LEU A 641 -10.32 2.22 -5.38
CA LEU A 641 -9.30 3.27 -5.39
C LEU A 641 -8.08 2.89 -4.56
N ARG A 642 -8.28 2.39 -3.34
CA ARG A 642 -7.18 1.99 -2.46
C ARG A 642 -6.29 0.93 -3.11
N LEU A 643 -6.88 -0.06 -3.77
CA LEU A 643 -6.15 -1.10 -4.51
C LEU A 643 -5.45 -0.54 -5.76
N TRP A 644 -6.04 0.42 -6.47
CA TRP A 644 -5.36 1.11 -7.59
C TRP A 644 -4.19 1.97 -7.13
N ILE A 645 -4.30 2.66 -6.00
CA ILE A 645 -3.19 3.42 -5.41
C ILE A 645 -2.04 2.47 -5.09
N GLU A 646 -2.33 1.30 -4.51
CA GLU A 646 -1.30 0.31 -4.18
C GLU A 646 -0.60 -0.27 -5.42
N LEU A 647 -1.31 -0.39 -6.55
CA LEU A 647 -0.71 -0.74 -7.85
C LEU A 647 0.12 0.40 -8.45
N LEU A 648 -0.38 1.64 -8.38
CA LEU A 648 0.27 2.82 -8.96
C LEU A 648 1.67 3.04 -8.36
N LYS A 649 1.85 2.78 -7.06
CA LYS A 649 3.14 2.83 -6.36
C LYS A 649 4.24 2.02 -7.08
N ASN A 650 3.87 0.91 -7.71
CA ASN A 650 4.80 0.04 -8.44
C ASN A 650 4.65 0.11 -9.97
N SER A 651 3.96 1.12 -10.51
CA SER A 651 3.91 1.33 -11.96
C SER A 651 5.32 1.50 -12.54
N TYR A 652 5.52 1.04 -13.79
CA TYR A 652 6.82 1.00 -14.45
C TYR A 652 6.72 1.44 -15.90
N TYR A 653 7.84 1.90 -16.49
CA TYR A 653 7.89 2.28 -17.91
C TYR A 653 7.95 1.05 -18.83
N LEU A 654 7.08 1.00 -19.83
CA LEU A 654 7.05 -0.06 -20.85
C LEU A 654 8.04 0.18 -21.99
N SER A 655 8.46 1.43 -22.18
CA SER A 655 9.46 1.80 -23.17
C SER A 655 10.37 2.89 -22.64
N PHE A 656 11.64 2.86 -23.04
CA PHE A 656 12.66 3.79 -22.58
C PHE A 656 12.86 4.97 -23.56
N ASP A 657 12.57 4.76 -24.85
CA ASP A 657 12.96 5.66 -25.95
C ASP A 657 12.00 6.83 -26.23
N SER A 658 10.85 6.87 -25.55
CA SER A 658 9.84 7.90 -25.80
C SER A 658 10.07 9.12 -24.91
N GLU A 659 10.68 10.19 -25.45
CA GLU A 659 10.84 11.46 -24.73
C GLU A 659 9.52 12.25 -24.64
N ASN A 660 8.64 12.10 -25.65
CA ASN A 660 7.42 12.90 -25.77
C ASN A 660 6.18 12.30 -25.09
N TYR A 661 6.28 11.07 -24.57
CA TYR A 661 5.17 10.36 -23.93
C TYR A 661 5.69 9.41 -22.86
N HIS A 662 5.17 9.52 -21.65
CA HIS A 662 5.52 8.63 -20.55
C HIS A 662 4.69 7.36 -20.64
N ASN A 663 5.23 6.35 -21.32
CA ASN A 663 4.57 5.06 -21.51
C ASN A 663 4.65 4.20 -20.24
N LEU A 664 3.86 4.56 -19.23
CA LEU A 664 3.71 3.74 -18.03
C LEU A 664 2.82 2.53 -18.30
N GLN A 665 3.12 1.43 -17.61
CA GLN A 665 2.24 0.27 -17.51
C GLN A 665 0.86 0.75 -17.06
N THR A 666 -0.13 0.53 -17.92
CA THR A 666 -1.51 0.91 -17.66
C THR A 666 -1.98 0.24 -16.38
N LEU A 667 -2.77 0.95 -15.58
CA LEU A 667 -3.54 0.31 -14.54
C LEU A 667 -4.49 -0.67 -15.24
N PRO A 668 -4.36 -1.97 -15.00
CA PRO A 668 -5.25 -2.94 -15.63
C PRO A 668 -6.72 -2.56 -15.36
N ASN A 669 -7.56 -2.74 -16.38
CA ASN A 669 -9.00 -2.82 -16.18
C ASN A 669 -9.27 -4.15 -15.46
N ILE A 670 -8.88 -4.20 -14.18
CA ILE A 670 -9.09 -5.35 -13.32
C ILE A 670 -10.57 -5.32 -13.00
N ASP A 671 -11.24 -6.44 -13.24
CA ASP A 671 -12.44 -6.78 -12.50
C ASP A 671 -12.03 -6.99 -11.05
N ILE A 672 -11.81 -5.88 -10.33
CA ILE A 672 -11.55 -5.96 -8.91
C ILE A 672 -12.78 -6.63 -8.36
N ASN A 673 -12.59 -7.75 -7.66
CA ASN A 673 -13.69 -8.59 -7.19
C ASN A 673 -14.43 -7.95 -6.00
N ILE A 674 -14.72 -6.67 -6.10
CA ILE A 674 -15.44 -5.83 -5.16
C ILE A 674 -16.82 -5.57 -5.74
N LYS A 675 -17.84 -6.11 -5.08
CA LYS A 675 -19.23 -5.99 -5.54
C LYS A 675 -20.06 -5.24 -4.52
N CYS A 676 -20.85 -4.29 -5.01
CA CYS A 676 -21.88 -3.67 -4.20
C CYS A 676 -23.01 -4.66 -4.02
N GLY A 677 -23.34 -5.01 -2.78
CA GLY A 677 -24.35 -6.01 -2.51
C GLY A 677 -24.48 -6.32 -1.02
N ASN A 678 -25.55 -7.03 -0.68
CA ASN A 678 -25.70 -7.56 0.65
C ASN A 678 -25.01 -8.93 0.72
N SER A 679 -23.94 -9.07 1.48
CA SER A 679 -23.23 -10.35 1.63
C SER A 679 -24.09 -11.47 2.25
N LEU A 680 -25.22 -11.13 2.88
CA LEU A 680 -26.20 -12.09 3.39
C LEU A 680 -27.21 -12.58 2.34
N ILE A 681 -27.37 -11.87 1.21
CA ILE A 681 -28.40 -12.13 0.20
C ILE A 681 -27.78 -12.09 -1.19
N SER A 682 -27.76 -13.22 -1.92
CA SER A 682 -27.23 -13.29 -3.28
C SER A 682 -28.00 -12.39 -4.24
N ASN A 683 -27.53 -11.17 -4.50
CA ASN A 683 -28.14 -10.27 -5.47
C ASN A 683 -27.71 -10.67 -6.88
N ILE A 684 -28.44 -11.58 -7.51
CA ILE A 684 -28.37 -11.74 -8.96
C ILE A 684 -29.18 -10.59 -9.56
N ASP A 685 -28.48 -9.55 -9.98
CA ASP A 685 -29.08 -8.49 -10.78
C ASP A 685 -29.41 -9.07 -12.16
N PHE A 686 -30.68 -9.34 -12.42
CA PHE A 686 -31.08 -10.01 -13.65
C PHE A 686 -31.12 -9.07 -14.86
N GLY A 687 -31.03 -7.74 -14.72
CA GLY A 687 -30.99 -6.76 -15.83
C GLY A 687 -32.11 -6.85 -16.88
N ILE A 688 -33.03 -7.80 -16.74
CA ILE A 688 -34.06 -8.19 -17.70
C ILE A 688 -35.39 -7.84 -17.05
N SER A 689 -36.07 -6.85 -17.61
CA SER A 689 -37.46 -6.58 -17.26
C SER A 689 -38.33 -7.78 -17.63
N LYS A 690 -39.43 -7.99 -16.89
CA LYS A 690 -40.49 -8.96 -17.21
C LYS A 690 -40.91 -8.88 -18.69
N ASP A 691 -40.89 -7.69 -19.26
CA ASP A 691 -41.30 -7.41 -20.64
C ASP A 691 -40.25 -7.83 -21.69
N ASN A 692 -38.95 -7.64 -21.41
CA ASN A 692 -37.86 -8.16 -22.25
C ASN A 692 -37.86 -9.70 -22.27
N PHE A 693 -38.19 -10.31 -21.15
CA PHE A 693 -38.27 -11.76 -21.01
C PHE A 693 -39.44 -12.36 -21.83
N LEU A 694 -40.64 -11.79 -21.68
CA LEU A 694 -41.85 -12.27 -22.36
C LEU A 694 -41.78 -12.04 -23.89
N SER A 695 -41.13 -10.97 -24.34
CA SER A 695 -40.96 -10.67 -25.77
C SER A 695 -40.00 -11.64 -26.48
N ASN A 696 -38.88 -12.01 -25.85
CA ASN A 696 -37.94 -12.99 -26.39
C ASN A 696 -38.55 -14.40 -26.51
N LEU A 697 -39.32 -14.84 -25.51
CA LEU A 697 -40.06 -16.11 -25.56
C LEU A 697 -41.13 -16.11 -26.65
N LYS A 698 -41.88 -15.02 -26.78
CA LYS A 698 -42.91 -14.88 -27.82
C LYS A 698 -42.29 -14.95 -29.23
N SER A 699 -41.16 -14.29 -29.44
CA SER A 699 -40.39 -14.41 -30.69
C SER A 699 -39.94 -15.84 -31.00
N ARG A 700 -39.69 -16.70 -30.00
CA ARG A 700 -39.31 -18.11 -30.22
C ARG A 700 -40.51 -18.98 -30.58
N ILE A 701 -41.66 -18.75 -29.95
CA ILE A 701 -42.93 -19.43 -30.31
C ILE A 701 -43.34 -19.11 -31.75
N ASP A 702 -43.13 -17.84 -32.16
CA ASP A 702 -43.47 -17.39 -33.51
C ASP A 702 -42.56 -18.03 -34.57
N LYS A 703 -41.30 -18.37 -34.23
CA LYS A 703 -40.27 -18.96 -35.10
C LYS A 703 -40.16 -20.50 -35.04
N ALA A 704 -40.88 -21.16 -34.14
CA ALA A 704 -40.81 -22.62 -33.95
C ALA A 704 -41.71 -23.40 -34.93
N ASP A 705 -41.25 -24.60 -35.33
CA ASP A 705 -42.00 -25.49 -36.23
C ASP A 705 -43.27 -26.06 -35.57
N MET A 706 -44.19 -26.58 -36.40
CA MET A 706 -45.56 -26.93 -35.99
C MET A 706 -45.63 -27.93 -34.83
N PHE A 707 -44.65 -28.83 -34.70
CA PHE A 707 -44.55 -29.83 -33.62
C PHE A 707 -43.99 -29.26 -32.30
N GLU A 708 -43.13 -28.24 -32.33
CA GLU A 708 -42.55 -27.61 -31.12
C GLU A 708 -43.47 -26.52 -30.54
N ARG A 709 -44.38 -25.98 -31.37
CA ARG A 709 -45.27 -24.87 -30.98
C ARG A 709 -46.24 -25.22 -29.86
N GLU A 710 -46.77 -26.44 -29.79
CA GLU A 710 -47.73 -26.84 -28.74
C GLU A 710 -47.06 -27.00 -27.38
N THR A 711 -45.89 -27.63 -27.33
CA THR A 711 -45.07 -27.77 -26.11
C THR A 711 -44.58 -26.41 -25.62
N LEU A 712 -44.04 -25.58 -26.51
CA LEU A 712 -43.58 -24.23 -26.16
C LEU A 712 -44.71 -23.29 -25.73
N LYS A 713 -45.92 -23.43 -26.28
CA LYS A 713 -47.11 -22.69 -25.82
C LYS A 713 -47.53 -23.08 -24.42
N LYS A 714 -47.56 -24.38 -24.12
CA LYS A 714 -47.92 -24.88 -22.79
C LYS A 714 -46.91 -24.42 -21.73
N GLU A 715 -45.61 -24.53 -22.04
CA GLU A 715 -44.55 -24.00 -21.18
C GLU A 715 -44.64 -22.47 -21.03
N PHE A 716 -44.96 -21.73 -22.10
CA PHE A 716 -45.15 -20.29 -22.05
C PHE A 716 -46.31 -19.87 -21.14
N ASP A 717 -47.44 -20.59 -21.20
CA ASP A 717 -48.59 -20.31 -20.35
C ASP A 717 -48.30 -20.62 -18.87
N ASP A 718 -47.58 -21.71 -18.59
CA ASP A 718 -47.12 -22.06 -17.23
C ASP A 718 -46.13 -21.01 -16.68
N ILE A 719 -45.14 -20.60 -17.49
CA ILE A 719 -44.19 -19.53 -17.14
C ILE A 719 -44.94 -18.21 -16.91
N LYS A 720 -45.86 -17.83 -17.79
CA LYS A 720 -46.63 -16.58 -17.67
C LYS A 720 -47.48 -16.54 -16.39
N LYS A 721 -47.91 -17.71 -15.90
CA LYS A 721 -48.68 -17.87 -14.67
C LYS A 721 -47.80 -17.82 -13.41
N GLU A 722 -46.66 -18.49 -13.39
CA GLU A 722 -45.80 -18.58 -12.20
C GLU A 722 -44.80 -17.43 -12.05
N LEU A 723 -44.31 -16.87 -13.15
CA LEU A 723 -43.28 -15.83 -13.18
C LEU A 723 -43.62 -14.59 -12.34
N PRO A 724 -44.86 -14.04 -12.38
CA PRO A 724 -45.22 -12.87 -11.56
C PRO A 724 -45.08 -13.16 -10.06
N GLN A 725 -45.53 -14.34 -9.62
CA GLN A 725 -45.46 -14.74 -8.22
C GLN A 725 -44.01 -14.97 -7.78
N ARG A 726 -43.17 -15.58 -8.63
CA ARG A 726 -41.76 -15.84 -8.32
C ARG A 726 -40.94 -14.55 -8.26
N PHE A 727 -41.20 -13.58 -9.15
CA PHE A 727 -40.59 -12.24 -9.07
C PHE A 727 -41.02 -11.48 -7.82
N GLU A 728 -42.32 -11.46 -7.50
CA GLU A 728 -42.81 -10.81 -6.28
C GLU A 728 -42.29 -11.50 -5.03
N ASN A 729 -42.23 -12.83 -4.98
CA ASN A 729 -41.62 -13.56 -3.87
C ASN A 729 -40.14 -13.21 -3.69
N ALA A 730 -39.35 -13.18 -4.77
CA ALA A 730 -37.93 -12.79 -4.70
C ALA A 730 -37.76 -11.36 -4.17
N LYS A 731 -38.64 -10.43 -4.56
CA LYS A 731 -38.59 -9.02 -4.15
C LYS A 731 -39.07 -8.79 -2.71
N VAL A 732 -40.19 -9.41 -2.33
CA VAL A 732 -40.85 -9.21 -1.04
C VAL A 732 -40.14 -10.00 0.06
N GLN A 733 -39.81 -11.27 -0.19
CA GLN A 733 -39.19 -12.12 0.83
C GLN A 733 -37.75 -11.70 1.15
N ALA A 734 -37.04 -11.10 0.20
CA ALA A 734 -35.75 -10.46 0.47
C ALA A 734 -35.86 -9.31 1.48
N LYS A 735 -36.93 -8.50 1.40
CA LYS A 735 -37.19 -7.41 2.35
C LYS A 735 -37.60 -7.93 3.73
N ILE A 736 -38.44 -8.96 3.77
CA ILE A 736 -38.86 -9.58 5.04
C ILE A 736 -37.66 -10.24 5.72
N TYR A 737 -36.86 -11.01 4.99
CA TYR A 737 -35.61 -11.59 5.51
C TYR A 737 -34.67 -10.52 6.09
N LYS A 738 -34.55 -9.36 5.41
CA LYS A 738 -33.69 -8.25 5.85
C LYS A 738 -34.15 -7.59 7.16
N ASN A 739 -35.45 -7.55 7.40
CA ASN A 739 -36.05 -6.80 8.52
C ASN A 739 -36.63 -7.70 9.62
N ALA A 740 -36.51 -9.03 9.48
CA ALA A 740 -37.05 -9.98 10.43
C ALA A 740 -36.25 -9.95 11.73
N ASN A 741 -36.95 -9.69 12.84
CA ASN A 741 -36.38 -9.76 14.19
C ASN A 741 -36.41 -11.18 14.77
N ASP A 742 -37.20 -12.09 14.16
CA ASP A 742 -37.29 -13.50 14.54
C ASP A 742 -36.51 -14.42 13.58
N LYS A 743 -35.74 -15.37 14.15
CA LYS A 743 -34.90 -16.30 13.38
C LYS A 743 -35.72 -17.27 12.52
N THR A 744 -36.93 -17.63 12.96
CA THR A 744 -37.80 -18.58 12.26
C THR A 744 -38.44 -17.93 11.04
N GLU A 745 -38.90 -16.70 11.20
CA GLU A 745 -39.41 -15.84 10.13
C GLU A 745 -38.32 -15.52 9.08
N ALA A 746 -37.11 -15.20 9.54
CA ALA A 746 -35.96 -14.98 8.66
C ALA A 746 -35.64 -16.24 7.83
N LYS A 747 -35.61 -17.42 8.46
CA LYS A 747 -35.33 -18.68 7.76
C LYS A 747 -36.39 -18.99 6.71
N LYS A 748 -37.68 -18.90 7.05
CA LYS A 748 -38.78 -19.15 6.12
C LYS A 748 -38.74 -18.20 4.91
N SER A 749 -38.47 -16.92 5.15
CA SER A 749 -38.37 -15.92 4.09
C SER A 749 -37.15 -16.17 3.18
N LYS A 750 -36.02 -16.59 3.77
CA LYS A 750 -34.83 -16.99 3.02
C LYS A 750 -35.09 -18.20 2.12
N ASP A 751 -35.75 -19.24 2.62
CA ASP A 751 -36.04 -20.45 1.84
C ASP A 751 -36.92 -20.13 0.61
N ILE A 752 -37.97 -19.30 0.79
CA ILE A 752 -38.86 -18.88 -0.31
C ILE A 752 -38.12 -17.99 -1.32
N TYR A 753 -37.23 -17.12 -0.82
CA TYR A 753 -36.37 -16.29 -1.67
C TYR A 753 -35.43 -17.16 -2.52
N GLU A 754 -34.71 -18.11 -1.91
CA GLU A 754 -33.77 -19.00 -2.61
C GLU A 754 -34.48 -19.85 -3.66
N GLU A 755 -35.65 -20.42 -3.33
CA GLU A 755 -36.46 -21.18 -4.28
C GLU A 755 -36.89 -20.33 -5.49
N SER A 756 -37.26 -19.07 -5.25
CA SER A 756 -37.68 -18.14 -6.29
C SER A 756 -36.51 -17.72 -7.19
N ILE A 757 -35.33 -17.47 -6.61
CA ILE A 757 -34.11 -17.18 -7.37
C ILE A 757 -33.66 -18.39 -8.19
N LEU A 758 -33.66 -19.60 -7.62
CA LEU A 758 -33.34 -20.84 -8.34
C LEU A 758 -34.25 -21.06 -9.55
N TYR A 759 -35.54 -20.77 -9.40
CA TYR A 759 -36.50 -20.81 -10.50
C TYR A 759 -36.13 -19.80 -11.60
N LEU A 760 -35.87 -18.53 -11.24
CA LEU A 760 -35.50 -17.47 -12.19
C LEU A 760 -34.20 -17.77 -12.93
N ILE A 761 -33.19 -18.34 -12.26
CA ILE A 761 -31.94 -18.80 -12.90
C ILE A 761 -32.22 -19.91 -13.92
N LYS A 762 -32.95 -20.96 -13.53
CA LYS A 762 -33.30 -22.07 -14.43
C LYS A 762 -34.04 -21.57 -15.66
N LEU A 763 -34.93 -20.61 -15.45
CA LEU A 763 -35.74 -20.00 -16.48
C LEU A 763 -34.91 -19.11 -17.43
N PHE A 764 -34.02 -18.26 -16.90
CA PHE A 764 -33.06 -17.46 -17.68
C PHE A 764 -32.20 -18.33 -18.60
N LYS A 765 -31.63 -19.41 -18.06
CA LYS A 765 -30.83 -20.38 -18.82
C LYS A 765 -31.58 -21.01 -20.00
N ARG A 766 -32.91 -21.16 -19.89
CA ARG A 766 -33.75 -21.78 -20.93
C ARG A 766 -34.17 -20.80 -22.03
N THR A 767 -34.05 -19.50 -21.82
CA THR A 767 -34.78 -18.49 -22.61
C THR A 767 -33.95 -17.32 -23.13
N CYS A 768 -32.80 -17.02 -22.53
CA CYS A 768 -31.87 -16.00 -23.02
C CYS A 768 -31.12 -16.50 -24.25
N ASN A 769 -31.31 -15.85 -25.40
CA ASN A 769 -30.70 -16.26 -26.67
C ASN A 769 -29.18 -16.17 -26.62
N GLU A 770 -28.62 -15.20 -25.90
CA GLU A 770 -27.19 -15.02 -25.71
C GLU A 770 -26.59 -16.20 -24.94
N TYR A 771 -27.26 -16.64 -23.85
CA TYR A 771 -26.87 -17.83 -23.10
C TYR A 771 -27.02 -19.11 -23.94
N ILE A 772 -28.11 -19.25 -24.69
CA ILE A 772 -28.37 -20.44 -25.54
C ILE A 772 -27.39 -20.51 -26.71
N ASN A 773 -27.13 -19.40 -27.39
CA ASN A 773 -26.17 -19.33 -28.49
C ASN A 773 -24.74 -19.53 -28.00
N PHE A 774 -24.40 -19.00 -26.82
CA PHE A 774 -23.12 -19.28 -26.15
C PHE A 774 -23.01 -20.76 -25.78
N TYR A 775 -24.06 -21.34 -25.18
CA TYR A 775 -24.11 -22.76 -24.82
C TYR A 775 -24.00 -23.67 -26.04
N GLN A 776 -24.75 -23.39 -27.11
CA GLN A 776 -24.71 -24.12 -28.37
C GLN A 776 -23.36 -23.95 -29.06
N GLY A 777 -22.81 -22.74 -29.11
CA GLY A 777 -21.47 -22.48 -29.63
C GLY A 777 -20.38 -23.21 -28.86
N LEU A 778 -20.49 -23.30 -27.53
CA LEU A 778 -19.57 -24.04 -26.67
C LEU A 778 -19.73 -25.56 -26.84
N HIS A 779 -20.97 -26.04 -26.89
CA HIS A 779 -21.32 -27.44 -27.18
C HIS A 779 -20.77 -27.87 -28.55
N ASP A 780 -21.03 -27.08 -29.60
CA ASP A 780 -20.59 -27.34 -30.97
C ASP A 780 -19.09 -27.20 -31.12
N PHE A 781 -18.45 -26.28 -30.38
CA PHE A 781 -17.00 -26.18 -30.31
C PHE A 781 -16.38 -27.44 -29.69
N PHE A 782 -16.91 -27.96 -28.58
CA PHE A 782 -16.43 -29.22 -27.99
C PHE A 782 -16.77 -30.44 -28.85
N TYR A 783 -17.91 -30.44 -29.54
CA TYR A 783 -18.33 -31.50 -30.45
C TYR A 783 -17.46 -31.55 -31.72
N ASN A 784 -17.14 -30.40 -32.30
CA ASN A 784 -16.42 -30.30 -33.57
C ASN A 784 -14.89 -30.17 -33.41
N TYR A 785 -14.40 -29.58 -32.31
CA TYR A 785 -12.99 -29.18 -32.17
C TYR A 785 -12.33 -29.55 -30.83
N GLY A 786 -13.07 -30.17 -29.88
CA GLY A 786 -12.53 -30.68 -28.61
C GLY A 786 -12.02 -32.12 -28.71
N TYR A 787 -10.85 -32.41 -28.11
CA TYR A 787 -10.19 -33.73 -28.13
C TYR A 787 -11.11 -34.88 -27.71
N ILE A 788 -11.22 -35.89 -28.59
CA ILE A 788 -12.03 -37.11 -28.48
C ILE A 788 -13.53 -36.78 -28.46
N ASN A 789 -14.20 -37.00 -29.60
CA ASN A 789 -15.66 -37.10 -29.70
C ASN A 789 -16.18 -37.76 -28.41
N ILE A 790 -17.00 -37.08 -27.59
CA ILE A 790 -17.39 -37.52 -26.24
C ILE A 790 -17.92 -38.97 -26.23
N ASN A 791 -18.42 -39.43 -27.37
CA ASN A 791 -18.86 -40.82 -27.59
C ASN A 791 -17.72 -41.85 -27.54
N ASN A 792 -16.48 -41.45 -27.81
CA ASN A 792 -15.26 -42.26 -27.85
C ASN A 792 -14.47 -42.27 -26.52
N ILE A 793 -14.94 -41.55 -25.49
CA ILE A 793 -14.36 -41.64 -24.14
C ILE A 793 -14.83 -42.95 -23.51
N SER A 794 -13.91 -43.89 -23.28
CA SER A 794 -14.19 -45.21 -22.68
C SER A 794 -14.54 -45.14 -21.20
N ASN A 795 -14.14 -44.07 -20.50
CA ASN A 795 -14.44 -43.86 -19.09
C ASN A 795 -15.80 -43.19 -18.91
N GLU A 796 -16.83 -44.00 -18.61
CA GLU A 796 -18.22 -43.58 -18.34
C GLU A 796 -18.34 -42.49 -17.26
N GLN A 797 -17.48 -42.50 -16.24
CA GLN A 797 -17.51 -41.54 -15.14
C GLN A 797 -17.03 -40.15 -15.58
N ILE A 798 -16.00 -40.09 -16.42
CA ILE A 798 -15.50 -38.85 -17.03
C ILE A 798 -16.49 -38.34 -18.08
N LYS A 799 -17.06 -39.25 -18.90
CA LYS A 799 -18.10 -38.93 -19.88
C LYS A 799 -19.34 -38.34 -19.23
N SER A 800 -19.79 -38.92 -18.11
CA SER A 800 -20.90 -38.41 -17.29
C SER A 800 -20.57 -37.04 -16.68
N LYS A 801 -19.36 -36.85 -16.13
CA LYS A 801 -18.92 -35.55 -15.60
C LYS A 801 -18.84 -34.47 -16.67
N LEU A 802 -18.32 -34.76 -17.86
CA LEU A 802 -18.25 -33.81 -18.97
C LEU A 802 -19.64 -33.48 -19.52
N LYS A 803 -20.53 -34.47 -19.66
CA LYS A 803 -21.93 -34.23 -20.04
C LYS A 803 -22.64 -33.36 -19.01
N ASN A 804 -22.54 -33.69 -17.72
CA ASN A 804 -23.09 -32.87 -16.64
C ASN A 804 -22.48 -31.46 -16.62
N TYR A 805 -21.18 -31.32 -16.89
CA TYR A 805 -20.50 -30.02 -16.91
C TYR A 805 -21.01 -29.13 -18.06
N ILE A 806 -21.18 -29.71 -19.25
CA ILE A 806 -21.78 -29.02 -20.39
C ILE A 806 -23.22 -28.64 -20.04
N GLU A 807 -24.04 -29.60 -19.59
CA GLU A 807 -25.47 -29.43 -19.29
C GLU A 807 -25.78 -28.44 -18.16
N TYR A 808 -24.93 -28.39 -17.14
CA TYR A 808 -25.14 -27.54 -15.97
C TYR A 808 -24.27 -26.29 -15.91
N PHE A 809 -23.46 -26.01 -16.95
CA PHE A 809 -22.44 -24.96 -17.01
C PHE A 809 -22.65 -23.86 -15.97
N LYS A 810 -21.89 -23.94 -14.89
CA LYS A 810 -21.87 -22.95 -13.83
C LYS A 810 -20.63 -22.11 -14.02
N PHE A 811 -20.84 -20.83 -14.33
CA PHE A 811 -19.77 -19.87 -14.66
C PHE A 811 -18.65 -19.85 -13.60
N HIS A 812 -19.01 -20.06 -12.33
CA HIS A 812 -18.08 -20.09 -11.19
C HIS A 812 -17.22 -21.37 -11.08
N GLU A 813 -17.53 -22.46 -11.80
CA GLU A 813 -16.81 -23.74 -11.76
C GLU A 813 -15.79 -23.89 -12.92
N PHE A 814 -15.68 -22.92 -13.84
CA PHE A 814 -14.76 -22.98 -14.99
C PHE A 814 -13.27 -22.93 -14.60
N VAL A 815 -12.96 -22.28 -13.47
CA VAL A 815 -11.61 -22.26 -12.88
C VAL A 815 -11.08 -23.68 -12.60
N SER A 816 -11.99 -24.60 -12.28
CA SER A 816 -11.69 -26.01 -12.00
C SER A 816 -11.30 -26.79 -13.26
N LEU A 817 -11.85 -26.42 -14.43
CA LEU A 817 -11.59 -27.11 -15.71
C LEU A 817 -10.23 -26.72 -16.31
N ARG A 818 -9.77 -25.49 -16.06
CA ARG A 818 -8.44 -24.98 -16.43
C ARG A 818 -7.33 -25.89 -15.89
N LYS A 819 -7.51 -26.45 -14.69
CA LYS A 819 -6.55 -27.37 -14.04
C LYS A 819 -6.54 -28.77 -14.65
N LEU A 820 -7.69 -29.27 -15.12
CA LEU A 820 -7.83 -30.60 -15.73
C LEU A 820 -7.14 -30.70 -17.09
N LEU A 821 -6.96 -29.57 -17.77
CA LEU A 821 -6.39 -29.48 -19.13
C LEU A 821 -4.92 -29.03 -19.16
N ASN A 822 -4.34 -28.63 -18.02
CA ASN A 822 -2.94 -28.19 -17.92
C ASN A 822 -1.92 -29.29 -18.24
N GLY A 823 -2.34 -30.57 -18.35
CA GLY A 823 -1.47 -31.67 -18.78
C GLY A 823 -1.30 -31.81 -20.31
N VAL A 824 -2.06 -31.08 -21.15
CA VAL A 824 -2.16 -31.40 -22.60
C VAL A 824 -2.01 -30.17 -23.52
N LEU A 825 -1.95 -28.93 -23.02
CA LEU A 825 -2.13 -27.73 -23.85
C LEU A 825 -0.89 -26.83 -24.01
N ASN A 826 0.02 -27.23 -24.89
CA ASN A 826 0.93 -26.30 -25.59
C ASN A 826 0.50 -26.17 -27.06
N SER A 827 -0.52 -25.35 -27.34
CA SER A 827 -0.95 -25.04 -28.72
C SER A 827 -1.33 -23.56 -28.90
N PRO A 828 -0.79 -22.88 -29.93
CA PRO A 828 -1.02 -21.44 -30.20
C PRO A 828 -2.47 -21.02 -30.51
N LYS A 829 -3.39 -21.97 -30.75
CA LYS A 829 -4.76 -21.66 -31.21
C LYS A 829 -5.73 -21.18 -30.10
N PHE A 830 -5.32 -21.18 -28.83
CA PHE A 830 -6.19 -20.83 -27.69
C PHE A 830 -6.31 -19.32 -27.37
N TRP A 831 -5.56 -18.45 -28.05
CA TRP A 831 -5.56 -17.01 -27.79
C TRP A 831 -6.87 -16.29 -28.17
N ILE A 832 -7.57 -16.77 -29.20
CA ILE A 832 -8.81 -16.17 -29.69
C ILE A 832 -9.97 -16.37 -28.69
N MET A 833 -10.05 -17.56 -28.07
CA MET A 833 -11.12 -17.86 -27.10
C MET A 833 -10.92 -17.12 -25.77
N LYS A 834 -9.66 -16.84 -25.40
CA LYS A 834 -9.29 -16.02 -24.23
C LYS A 834 -9.64 -14.54 -24.44
N ALA A 835 -9.62 -14.06 -25.69
CA ALA A 835 -10.04 -12.71 -26.04
C ALA A 835 -11.56 -12.56 -26.04
N ILE A 836 -12.28 -13.51 -26.64
CA ILE A 836 -13.75 -13.47 -26.73
C ILE A 836 -14.41 -13.59 -25.34
N LEU A 837 -13.86 -14.39 -24.43
CA LEU A 837 -14.38 -14.54 -23.06
C LEU A 837 -14.07 -13.35 -22.14
N ARG A 838 -13.07 -12.52 -22.47
CA ARG A 838 -12.72 -11.34 -21.70
C ARG A 838 -13.63 -10.15 -22.00
N ASP A 839 -14.26 -10.14 -23.17
CA ASP A 839 -15.18 -9.09 -23.61
C ASP A 839 -16.66 -9.41 -23.28
N LEU A 840 -16.95 -10.58 -22.68
CA LEU A 840 -18.31 -11.06 -22.35
C LEU A 840 -18.55 -11.29 -20.85
N ILE A 841 -17.54 -11.10 -20.00
CA ILE A 841 -17.65 -10.98 -18.54
C ILE A 841 -17.76 -9.49 -18.21
#